data_AF-A0A5B8VE01-F1
#
_entry.id   AF-A0A5B8VE01-F1
#
_cell.length_a   1.000
_cell.length_b   1.000
_cell.length_c   1.000
_cell.angle_alpha   90.00
_cell.angle_beta   90.00
_cell.angle_gamma   90.00
#
_symmetry.space_group_name_H-M   'P 1'
#
loop_
_entity.id
_entity.type
_entity.pdbx_description
1 polymer ?
#
loop_
_entity_poly.entity_id
_entity_poly.type
_entity_poly.pdbx_seq_one_letter_code
_entity_poly.pdbx_strand_id
1 'polypeptide(L)'
;MNLMKTNVLLYQIKNVLISAVLSAIFFLSCQKENSDASTTEHGVDTVGFGLIPTASSVYSAIPVAEIPPGGAGELPGSFFLEIPSVPFSQGIQGSCASCASAMAKSIVDHTKSNASYIDNGIIYSPSYLYTQAIQFPGSCSLGSEIYKNLDILKDKGICKLSEMAYSDADCSTLPDSKQDSLAAGHKIDHYFRVDPLDRSTIKKFIYAGLPVIVAIRVDDHFANDYWNQDNKNLVWSKFGAYQNTNHAVLLYGWDDEKNSFKILNQWGNRWGDNGSIWVDYDLVEETSVFFQAYIIQNPTNTNSLKITGDLNFGDVQVNTKVTKYLTLQNTGSSKIDISEVSVSAPYSVEWQTASVDAGKSKTLGVIFEPVNASQSDQILTIVSNAVNKNEEINVTGNGIVETSQTKIISISGDMDFGSIDVGTTASQTLKINNNGNSDLTVTSISYSAAGYAGNWSGVISAGDVQEVTVSFSPSSAQSYPCTLTVNCDLTGGNNTALLSGAGKQVQQKTRIISLSGDLSFGDVAIGDTHHSTLTIYNTGNSDLTINGFDIPGSFKKGSYTSLITPGASEDVDVSFSPLSQQNYTGVIKVYSDATSGSNEISVSGRGVAGSGGTVIVSPPIGSYGNCQDFGNYSCDASVSYGTGIINAKIVSVNTSTHTIVVEIKKCDGSAFNYGGHLNVVSDLCSGVSFVFGAFSAGSKSFQMTFSDTYMSGTKTYYPFIVQEVNSFTYQYAAPKISITY
;
A
#
# COMPACT_ATOMS: atom_id res chain seq x y z
N MET A 1 9.44 -10.56 -50.34
CA MET A 1 9.52 -11.82 -51.11
C MET A 1 8.21 -12.55 -50.90
N ASN A 2 7.29 -12.51 -51.88
CA ASN A 2 6.06 -13.32 -52.01
C ASN A 2 5.02 -13.22 -50.86
N LEU A 3 3.72 -13.04 -51.03
CA LEU A 3 2.80 -13.09 -52.16
C LEU A 3 1.48 -12.52 -51.59
N MET A 4 0.91 -11.43 -52.12
CA MET A 4 -0.49 -11.06 -51.87
C MET A 4 -1.17 -10.78 -53.21
N LYS A 5 -1.90 -11.80 -53.68
CA LYS A 5 -3.11 -11.68 -54.50
C LYS A 5 -4.26 -11.53 -53.46
N THR A 6 -5.34 -10.77 -53.61
CA THR A 6 -6.16 -10.53 -54.79
C THR A 6 -7.17 -9.41 -54.48
N ASN A 7 -7.55 -8.66 -55.52
CA ASN A 7 -8.83 -7.95 -55.72
C ASN A 7 -9.17 -6.68 -54.92
N VAL A 8 -8.75 -5.53 -55.46
CA VAL A 8 -9.57 -4.30 -55.46
C VAL A 8 -9.82 -3.92 -56.92
N LEU A 9 -11.10 -3.93 -57.29
CA LEU A 9 -11.62 -3.62 -58.61
C LEU A 9 -12.20 -2.20 -58.57
N LEU A 10 -11.84 -1.39 -59.57
CA LEU A 10 -12.53 -0.17 -60.05
C LEU A 10 -12.54 1.07 -59.14
N TYR A 11 -11.53 1.93 -59.30
CA TYR A 11 -11.78 3.38 -59.47
C TYR A 11 -10.59 4.03 -60.18
N GLN A 12 -10.90 4.99 -61.05
CA GLN A 12 -10.01 5.86 -61.84
C GLN A 12 -9.34 5.25 -63.08
N ILE A 13 -9.86 5.61 -64.25
CA ILE A 13 -9.15 6.30 -65.34
C ILE A 13 -10.24 6.80 -66.30
N LYS A 14 -10.50 8.10 -66.31
CA LYS A 14 -11.16 8.80 -67.42
C LYS A 14 -10.59 10.21 -67.50
N ASN A 15 -9.62 10.38 -68.39
CA ASN A 15 -9.47 11.58 -69.20
C ASN A 15 -8.54 11.25 -70.38
N VAL A 16 -8.86 11.86 -71.51
CA VAL A 16 -8.15 11.81 -72.81
C VAL A 16 -8.65 10.73 -73.79
N LEU A 17 -9.67 11.06 -74.59
CA LEU A 17 -9.55 11.21 -76.05
C LEU A 17 -10.92 11.47 -76.71
N ILE A 18 -11.06 12.68 -77.25
CA ILE A 18 -12.02 13.07 -78.27
C ILE A 18 -11.41 12.69 -79.62
N SER A 19 -12.19 12.02 -80.48
CA SER A 19 -12.25 12.17 -81.95
C SER A 19 -12.46 10.81 -82.65
N ALA A 20 -13.31 10.85 -83.68
CA ALA A 20 -13.69 9.78 -84.61
C ALA A 20 -14.78 8.79 -84.11
N VAL A 21 -16.01 8.99 -84.57
CA VAL A 21 -16.64 8.21 -85.67
C VAL A 21 -17.98 8.88 -85.98
N LEU A 22 -17.96 9.72 -87.03
CA LEU A 22 -19.12 9.94 -87.91
C LEU A 22 -19.14 8.78 -88.91
N SER A 23 -20.28 8.13 -89.12
CA SER A 23 -20.84 7.80 -90.45
C SER A 23 -22.07 6.89 -90.37
N ALA A 24 -23.05 7.21 -91.23
CA ALA A 24 -24.29 6.50 -91.56
C ALA A 24 -25.44 6.70 -90.53
N ILE A 25 -26.60 7.29 -90.86
CA ILE A 25 -27.34 7.30 -92.12
C ILE A 25 -28.09 8.64 -92.27
N PHE A 26 -27.86 9.32 -93.40
CA PHE A 26 -28.65 10.45 -93.91
C PHE A 26 -29.17 10.03 -95.29
N PHE A 27 -30.48 10.20 -95.52
CA PHE A 27 -31.25 10.42 -96.77
C PHE A 27 -32.70 10.06 -96.36
N LEU A 28 -33.69 10.97 -96.35
CA LEU A 28 -34.13 11.81 -97.45
C LEU A 28 -34.54 13.22 -97.02
N SER A 29 -34.22 14.16 -97.90
CA SER A 29 -34.68 15.55 -97.96
C SER A 29 -36.03 15.63 -98.68
N CYS A 30 -36.91 16.57 -98.32
CA CYS A 30 -37.36 17.60 -99.28
C CYS A 30 -38.10 18.78 -98.63
N GLN A 31 -37.52 19.95 -98.91
CA GLN A 31 -38.13 21.24 -99.25
C GLN A 31 -38.86 22.11 -98.20
N LYS A 32 -38.31 23.32 -98.14
CA LYS A 32 -38.76 24.57 -97.51
C LYS A 32 -39.48 25.40 -98.58
N GLU A 33 -40.63 25.98 -98.26
CA GLU A 33 -41.13 27.19 -98.93
C GLU A 33 -41.47 28.26 -97.90
N ASN A 34 -41.01 29.47 -98.20
CA ASN A 34 -41.35 30.71 -97.51
C ASN A 34 -42.82 31.06 -97.75
N SER A 35 -43.51 31.58 -96.74
CA SER A 35 -44.55 32.58 -96.97
C SER A 35 -44.54 33.59 -95.82
N ASP A 36 -44.82 34.82 -96.23
CA ASP A 36 -44.62 36.08 -95.54
C ASP A 36 -45.38 36.26 -94.23
N ALA A 37 -44.93 37.26 -93.48
CA ALA A 37 -45.56 37.81 -92.30
C ALA A 37 -47.08 37.98 -92.47
N SER A 38 -47.82 37.24 -91.65
CA SER A 38 -49.24 37.45 -91.39
C SER A 38 -49.39 37.75 -89.90
N THR A 39 -49.83 38.97 -89.61
CA THR A 39 -50.36 39.40 -88.32
C THR A 39 -51.41 38.39 -87.84
N THR A 40 -51.11 37.67 -86.76
CA THR A 40 -52.06 36.74 -86.13
C THR A 40 -52.17 37.08 -84.65
N GLU A 41 -53.43 37.24 -84.21
CA GLU A 41 -53.85 37.41 -82.82
C GLU A 41 -53.08 36.49 -81.88
N HIS A 42 -52.72 37.02 -80.70
CA HIS A 42 -52.25 36.21 -79.59
C HIS A 42 -53.31 35.16 -79.26
N GLY A 43 -53.09 33.91 -79.69
CA GLY A 43 -53.92 32.78 -79.30
C GLY A 43 -53.86 32.60 -77.79
N VAL A 44 -54.95 32.97 -77.11
CA VAL A 44 -55.20 32.64 -75.71
C VAL A 44 -55.29 31.11 -75.64
N ASP A 45 -54.39 30.45 -74.90
CA ASP A 45 -54.49 29.01 -74.66
C ASP A 45 -55.87 28.72 -74.00
N THR A 46 -56.62 27.75 -74.52
CA THR A 46 -57.93 27.39 -73.96
C THR A 46 -57.77 26.85 -72.54
N VAL A 47 -58.26 27.59 -71.55
CA VAL A 47 -58.17 27.23 -70.12
C VAL A 47 -59.51 26.73 -69.57
N GLY A 48 -59.43 25.78 -68.65
CA GLY A 48 -60.54 25.15 -67.96
C GLY A 48 -60.76 25.73 -66.57
N PHE A 49 -61.95 25.43 -66.03
CA PHE A 49 -62.37 25.76 -64.67
C PHE A 49 -62.71 24.47 -63.94
N GLY A 50 -63.91 24.34 -63.39
CA GLY A 50 -64.40 23.06 -62.83
C GLY A 50 -64.48 23.02 -61.32
N LEU A 51 -64.52 24.18 -60.64
CA LEU A 51 -64.87 24.14 -59.23
C LEU A 51 -66.38 23.95 -59.10
N ILE A 52 -66.79 22.89 -58.41
CA ILE A 52 -68.14 22.75 -57.89
C ILE A 52 -68.15 23.36 -56.48
N PRO A 53 -68.93 24.42 -56.21
CA PRO A 53 -69.04 24.98 -54.87
C PRO A 53 -69.53 23.94 -53.87
N THR A 54 -68.86 23.83 -52.73
CA THR A 54 -69.32 22.95 -51.65
C THR A 54 -70.66 23.46 -51.12
N ALA A 55 -71.65 22.59 -50.98
CA ALA A 55 -72.95 22.99 -50.42
C ALA A 55 -72.76 23.60 -49.02
N SER A 56 -73.47 24.70 -48.71
CA SER A 56 -73.26 25.46 -47.47
C SER A 56 -73.41 24.61 -46.19
N SER A 57 -74.27 23.59 -46.20
CA SER A 57 -74.45 22.66 -45.08
C SER A 57 -73.23 21.76 -44.85
N VAL A 58 -72.56 21.35 -45.93
CA VAL A 58 -71.32 20.54 -45.87
C VAL A 58 -70.15 21.44 -45.48
N TYR A 59 -70.04 22.62 -46.08
CA TYR A 59 -68.95 23.56 -45.77
C TYR A 59 -68.97 23.99 -44.30
N SER A 60 -70.15 24.32 -43.75
CA SER A 60 -70.29 24.75 -42.35
C SER A 60 -70.00 23.63 -41.33
N ALA A 61 -70.05 22.36 -41.75
CA ALA A 61 -69.70 21.21 -40.91
C ALA A 61 -68.19 20.98 -40.82
N ILE A 62 -67.39 21.58 -41.71
CA ILE A 62 -65.94 21.52 -41.64
C ILE A 62 -65.48 22.41 -40.46
N PRO A 63 -64.61 21.90 -39.57
CA PRO A 63 -64.11 22.69 -38.44
C PRO A 63 -63.39 23.96 -38.89
N VAL A 64 -63.55 25.05 -38.13
CA VAL A 64 -62.83 26.31 -38.36
C VAL A 64 -61.36 26.15 -37.96
N ALA A 65 -60.47 26.68 -38.77
CA ALA A 65 -59.04 26.64 -38.54
C ALA A 65 -58.63 27.51 -37.34
N GLU A 66 -57.91 26.95 -36.38
CA GLU A 66 -57.21 27.73 -35.37
C GLU A 66 -55.88 28.27 -35.92
N ILE A 67 -55.51 29.50 -35.56
CA ILE A 67 -54.23 30.09 -35.95
C ILE A 67 -53.08 29.28 -35.32
N PRO A 68 -52.17 28.69 -36.12
CA PRO A 68 -51.05 27.94 -35.57
C PRO A 68 -50.09 28.87 -34.82
N PRO A 69 -49.30 28.37 -33.84
CA PRO A 69 -48.33 29.18 -33.10
C PRO A 69 -47.35 29.95 -33.99
N GLY A 70 -46.94 29.37 -35.14
CA GLY A 70 -46.05 30.04 -36.10
C GLY A 70 -46.67 31.27 -36.80
N GLY A 71 -47.99 31.41 -36.77
CA GLY A 71 -48.74 32.58 -37.26
C GLY A 71 -49.14 33.55 -36.15
N ALA A 72 -48.80 33.27 -34.89
CA ALA A 72 -49.16 34.09 -33.74
C ALA A 72 -48.05 35.13 -33.47
N GLY A 73 -48.27 36.38 -33.88
CA GLY A 73 -47.31 37.46 -33.65
C GLY A 73 -47.53 38.67 -34.57
N GLU A 74 -46.61 39.63 -34.50
CA GLU A 74 -46.52 40.73 -35.46
C GLU A 74 -45.99 40.19 -36.80
N LEU A 75 -46.73 40.45 -37.89
CA LEU A 75 -46.42 39.93 -39.21
C LEU A 75 -45.58 40.95 -40.01
N PRO A 76 -44.67 40.49 -40.88
CA PRO A 76 -43.93 41.40 -41.76
C PRO A 76 -44.85 42.05 -42.80
N GLY A 77 -44.44 43.21 -43.32
CA GLY A 77 -45.18 43.93 -44.36
C GLY A 77 -45.32 43.15 -45.68
N SER A 78 -44.40 42.22 -45.96
CA SER A 78 -44.53 41.27 -47.07
C SER A 78 -43.93 39.92 -46.70
N PHE A 79 -44.51 38.85 -47.26
CA PHE A 79 -44.04 37.48 -47.05
C PHE A 79 -44.57 36.57 -48.15
N PHE A 80 -43.78 35.57 -48.55
CA PHE A 80 -44.15 34.60 -49.56
C PHE A 80 -43.66 33.22 -49.12
N LEU A 81 -44.52 32.22 -49.27
CA LEU A 81 -44.09 30.83 -49.25
C LEU A 81 -43.25 30.52 -50.49
N GLU A 82 -42.24 29.68 -50.34
CA GLU A 82 -41.49 29.16 -51.48
C GLU A 82 -42.37 28.19 -52.26
N ILE A 83 -42.62 28.52 -53.54
CA ILE A 83 -43.42 27.73 -54.47
C ILE A 83 -42.52 27.15 -55.57
N PRO A 84 -42.84 25.95 -56.11
CA PRO A 84 -42.13 25.46 -57.29
C PRO A 84 -42.49 26.26 -58.53
N SER A 85 -41.69 26.16 -59.58
CA SER A 85 -42.16 26.52 -60.92
C SER A 85 -43.41 25.70 -61.25
N VAL A 86 -44.45 26.34 -61.80
CA VAL A 86 -45.74 25.71 -62.09
C VAL A 86 -45.52 24.48 -62.98
N PRO A 87 -45.64 23.25 -62.43
CA PRO A 87 -45.08 22.05 -63.06
C PRO A 87 -46.05 21.41 -64.06
N PHE A 88 -47.30 21.88 -64.09
CA PHE A 88 -48.35 21.44 -65.00
C PHE A 88 -49.31 22.60 -65.30
N SER A 89 -50.06 22.50 -66.39
CA SER A 89 -51.21 23.35 -66.68
C SER A 89 -52.46 22.47 -66.70
N GLN A 90 -53.54 22.89 -66.05
CA GLN A 90 -54.78 22.11 -66.06
C GLN A 90 -55.41 22.01 -67.46
N GLY A 91 -54.98 22.86 -68.40
CA GLY A 91 -55.54 22.94 -69.74
C GLY A 91 -57.05 23.15 -69.67
N ILE A 92 -57.81 22.45 -70.52
CA ILE A 92 -59.29 22.50 -70.54
C ILE A 92 -59.97 21.62 -69.48
N GLN A 93 -59.19 20.86 -68.69
CA GLN A 93 -59.75 19.92 -67.72
C GLN A 93 -60.40 20.64 -66.55
N GLY A 94 -61.50 20.07 -66.03
CA GLY A 94 -62.25 20.55 -64.86
C GLY A 94 -61.52 20.40 -63.51
N SER A 95 -60.19 20.40 -63.48
CA SER A 95 -59.38 19.89 -62.37
C SER A 95 -58.83 20.96 -61.41
N CYS A 96 -59.29 22.21 -61.50
CA CYS A 96 -58.77 23.31 -60.68
C CYS A 96 -58.73 23.00 -59.17
N ALA A 97 -59.79 22.39 -58.60
CA ALA A 97 -59.84 22.02 -57.19
C ALA A 97 -58.76 20.99 -56.80
N SER A 98 -58.52 19.99 -57.66
CA SER A 98 -57.50 18.96 -57.49
C SER A 98 -56.09 19.53 -57.63
N CYS A 99 -55.89 20.39 -58.64
CA CYS A 99 -54.64 21.08 -58.92
C CYS A 99 -54.23 22.00 -57.76
N ALA A 100 -55.15 22.83 -57.25
CA ALA A 100 -54.91 23.67 -56.09
C ALA A 100 -54.62 22.83 -54.82
N SER A 101 -55.39 21.76 -54.59
CA SER A 101 -55.19 20.89 -53.41
C SER A 101 -53.84 20.16 -53.43
N ALA A 102 -53.43 19.63 -54.57
CA ALA A 102 -52.12 18.98 -54.73
C ALA A 102 -50.97 19.98 -54.53
N MET A 103 -51.09 21.19 -55.09
CA MET A 103 -50.10 22.25 -54.90
C MET A 103 -50.01 22.72 -53.44
N ALA A 104 -51.15 22.86 -52.75
CA ALA A 104 -51.16 23.19 -51.33
C ALA A 104 -50.39 22.12 -50.53
N LYS A 105 -50.62 20.84 -50.81
CA LYS A 105 -49.90 19.73 -50.15
C LYS A 105 -48.39 19.79 -50.40
N SER A 106 -47.98 20.09 -51.63
CA SER A 106 -46.57 20.23 -51.99
C SER A 106 -45.90 21.37 -51.23
N ILE A 107 -46.57 22.53 -51.14
CA ILE A 107 -46.05 23.69 -50.41
C ILE A 107 -45.97 23.39 -48.90
N VAL A 108 -47.01 22.82 -48.30
CA VAL A 108 -47.00 22.51 -46.86
C VAL A 108 -45.91 21.49 -46.51
N ASP A 109 -45.69 20.48 -47.34
CA ASP A 109 -44.61 19.51 -47.12
C ASP A 109 -43.23 20.14 -47.30
N HIS A 110 -43.08 21.00 -48.30
CA HIS A 110 -41.84 21.74 -48.53
C HIS A 110 -41.52 22.62 -47.32
N THR A 111 -42.46 23.45 -46.88
CA THR A 111 -42.25 24.34 -45.73
C THR A 111 -41.94 23.58 -44.45
N LYS A 112 -42.54 22.39 -44.26
CA LYS A 112 -42.30 21.58 -43.06
C LYS A 112 -40.97 20.80 -43.08
N SER A 113 -40.57 20.29 -44.24
CA SER A 113 -39.44 19.35 -44.36
C SER A 113 -38.21 19.92 -45.06
N ASN A 114 -38.33 21.12 -45.65
CA ASN A 114 -37.35 21.71 -46.56
C ASN A 114 -36.99 20.79 -47.75
N ALA A 115 -37.91 19.91 -48.16
CA ALA A 115 -37.66 18.96 -49.24
C ALA A 115 -37.68 19.64 -50.61
N SER A 116 -36.73 19.27 -51.48
CA SER A 116 -36.60 19.86 -52.82
C SER A 116 -37.84 19.63 -53.70
N TYR A 117 -38.18 20.62 -54.52
CA TYR A 117 -39.17 20.49 -55.59
C TYR A 117 -38.61 19.82 -56.87
N ILE A 118 -37.28 19.76 -57.05
CA ILE A 118 -36.59 19.27 -58.26
C ILE A 118 -36.13 17.80 -58.09
N ASP A 119 -36.12 17.00 -59.17
CA ASP A 119 -35.65 15.59 -59.31
C ASP A 119 -36.15 14.61 -58.22
N ASN A 120 -37.23 13.86 -58.52
CA ASN A 120 -37.99 13.05 -57.53
C ASN A 120 -38.57 13.88 -56.36
N GLY A 121 -38.71 15.20 -56.58
CA GLY A 121 -39.17 16.18 -55.60
C GLY A 121 -40.62 16.01 -55.14
N ILE A 122 -41.00 16.78 -54.12
CA ILE A 122 -42.29 16.66 -53.40
C ILE A 122 -43.50 17.32 -54.10
N ILE A 123 -43.46 17.41 -55.43
CA ILE A 123 -44.61 17.86 -56.22
C ILE A 123 -45.61 16.71 -56.32
N TYR A 124 -46.86 16.92 -55.91
CA TYR A 124 -47.88 15.88 -55.86
C TYR A 124 -48.79 15.87 -57.08
N SER A 125 -49.33 14.69 -57.43
CA SER A 125 -50.09 14.47 -58.65
C SER A 125 -51.55 14.96 -58.55
N PRO A 126 -51.97 15.98 -59.33
CA PRO A 126 -53.38 16.35 -59.37
C PRO A 126 -54.27 15.26 -59.99
N SER A 127 -53.73 14.46 -60.92
CA SER A 127 -54.47 13.36 -61.55
C SER A 127 -54.89 12.32 -60.53
N TYR A 128 -54.05 12.04 -59.52
CA TYR A 128 -54.40 11.13 -58.43
C TYR A 128 -55.65 11.60 -57.70
N LEU A 129 -55.77 12.89 -57.39
CA LEU A 129 -56.97 13.43 -56.73
C LEU A 129 -58.15 13.52 -57.70
N TYR A 130 -57.93 14.07 -58.89
CA TYR A 130 -58.99 14.45 -59.82
C TYR A 130 -59.82 13.25 -60.27
N THR A 131 -59.19 12.16 -60.73
CA THR A 131 -59.93 10.99 -61.24
C THR A 131 -60.71 10.25 -60.16
N GLN A 132 -60.40 10.51 -58.88
CA GLN A 132 -61.12 9.97 -57.73
C GLN A 132 -62.19 10.93 -57.19
N ALA A 133 -62.03 12.25 -57.40
CA ALA A 133 -62.94 13.27 -56.86
C ALA A 133 -64.13 13.56 -57.77
N ILE A 134 -63.99 13.37 -59.09
CA ILE A 134 -65.08 13.61 -60.05
C ILE A 134 -66.15 12.51 -59.98
N GLN A 135 -67.40 12.90 -60.21
CA GLN A 135 -68.55 11.98 -60.13
C GLN A 135 -68.48 10.84 -61.16
N PHE A 136 -67.95 11.11 -62.36
CA PHE A 136 -67.86 10.14 -63.46
C PHE A 136 -66.45 10.15 -64.08
N PRO A 137 -65.55 9.27 -63.63
CA PRO A 137 -64.23 9.10 -64.24
C PRO A 137 -64.35 8.85 -65.76
N GLY A 138 -63.57 9.60 -66.54
CA GLY A 138 -63.60 9.62 -68.01
C GLY A 138 -64.28 10.85 -68.63
N SER A 139 -64.90 11.73 -67.83
CA SER A 139 -65.48 13.00 -68.30
C SER A 139 -64.63 14.21 -67.89
N CYS A 140 -63.74 14.66 -68.78
CA CYS A 140 -62.70 15.64 -68.43
C CYS A 140 -63.21 17.07 -68.22
N SER A 141 -64.47 17.35 -68.58
CA SER A 141 -65.14 18.63 -68.35
C SER A 141 -65.83 18.73 -66.99
N LEU A 142 -65.95 17.62 -66.24
CA LEU A 142 -66.60 17.63 -64.93
C LEU A 142 -65.69 18.26 -63.89
N GLY A 143 -66.31 19.04 -63.02
CA GLY A 143 -65.64 19.63 -61.87
C GLY A 143 -65.61 18.72 -60.65
N SER A 144 -64.92 19.19 -59.60
CA SER A 144 -64.99 18.60 -58.27
C SER A 144 -65.03 19.68 -57.18
N GLU A 145 -65.54 19.31 -56.00
CA GLU A 145 -65.51 20.14 -54.80
C GLU A 145 -64.13 20.04 -54.12
N ILE A 146 -63.66 21.15 -53.53
CA ILE A 146 -62.37 21.17 -52.81
C ILE A 146 -62.37 20.12 -51.69
N TYR A 147 -63.43 20.06 -50.86
CA TYR A 147 -63.46 19.14 -49.71
C TYR A 147 -63.31 17.66 -50.09
N LYS A 148 -63.84 17.20 -51.25
CA LYS A 148 -63.66 15.82 -51.72
C LYS A 148 -62.20 15.49 -52.01
N ASN A 149 -61.48 16.45 -52.59
CA ASN A 149 -60.05 16.32 -52.81
C ASN A 149 -59.28 16.26 -51.48
N LEU A 150 -59.71 17.04 -50.49
CA LEU A 150 -59.12 17.04 -49.15
C LEU A 150 -59.45 15.76 -48.35
N ASP A 151 -60.65 15.19 -48.52
CA ASP A 151 -61.01 13.88 -47.95
C ASP A 151 -60.11 12.77 -48.52
N ILE A 152 -59.83 12.78 -49.82
CA ILE A 152 -58.88 11.83 -50.43
C ILE A 152 -57.47 12.03 -49.84
N LEU A 153 -57.01 13.28 -49.71
CA LEU A 153 -55.71 13.57 -49.07
C LEU A 153 -55.65 13.08 -47.63
N LYS A 154 -56.75 13.13 -46.89
CA LYS A 154 -56.81 12.68 -45.50
C LYS A 154 -56.85 11.15 -45.41
N ASP A 155 -57.75 10.53 -46.15
CA ASP A 155 -58.06 9.11 -46.00
C ASP A 155 -57.03 8.22 -46.71
N LYS A 156 -56.55 8.65 -47.89
CA LYS A 156 -55.63 7.90 -48.74
C LYS A 156 -54.26 8.54 -48.86
N GLY A 157 -54.21 9.87 -48.90
CA GLY A 157 -52.99 10.62 -49.20
C GLY A 157 -52.87 10.91 -50.69
N ILE A 158 -51.65 11.13 -51.18
CA ILE A 158 -51.40 11.49 -52.58
C ILE A 158 -50.00 11.07 -53.04
N CYS A 159 -49.90 10.47 -54.21
CA CYS A 159 -48.60 10.11 -54.79
C CYS A 159 -47.96 11.32 -55.50
N LYS A 160 -46.65 11.25 -55.71
CA LYS A 160 -45.90 12.32 -56.38
C LYS A 160 -46.28 12.43 -57.86
N LEU A 161 -46.11 13.61 -58.44
CA LEU A 161 -46.28 13.87 -59.87
C LEU A 161 -45.39 12.96 -60.73
N SER A 162 -44.20 12.61 -60.23
CA SER A 162 -43.29 11.65 -60.89
C SER A 162 -43.79 10.20 -60.84
N GLU A 163 -44.71 9.88 -59.94
CA GLU A 163 -45.29 8.55 -59.74
C GLU A 163 -46.62 8.39 -60.49
N MET A 164 -47.37 9.48 -60.68
CA MET A 164 -48.55 9.57 -61.54
C MET A 164 -48.52 10.91 -62.28
N ALA A 165 -48.12 10.89 -63.55
CA ALA A 165 -47.98 12.09 -64.36
C ALA A 165 -49.34 12.78 -64.61
N TYR A 166 -49.32 14.11 -64.71
CA TYR A 166 -50.50 14.89 -65.04
C TYR A 166 -50.70 15.00 -66.55
N SER A 167 -51.96 14.87 -66.99
CA SER A 167 -52.39 15.10 -68.37
C SER A 167 -53.79 15.69 -68.34
N ASP A 168 -53.98 16.85 -68.96
CA ASP A 168 -55.28 17.53 -69.08
C ASP A 168 -56.27 16.75 -69.97
N ALA A 169 -55.75 15.88 -70.84
CA ALA A 169 -56.55 14.97 -71.67
C ALA A 169 -56.94 13.66 -70.97
N ASP A 170 -56.37 13.32 -69.80
CA ASP A 170 -56.69 12.09 -69.07
C ASP A 170 -57.45 12.37 -67.77
N CYS A 171 -58.69 11.88 -67.75
CA CYS A 171 -59.60 11.95 -66.61
C CYS A 171 -60.18 10.59 -66.25
N SER A 172 -59.63 9.50 -66.83
CA SER A 172 -60.17 8.14 -66.73
C SER A 172 -59.27 7.20 -65.93
N THR A 173 -57.95 7.45 -65.92
CA THR A 173 -56.98 6.59 -65.26
C THR A 173 -57.08 6.71 -63.74
N LEU A 174 -57.55 5.64 -63.09
CA LEU A 174 -57.52 5.50 -61.64
C LEU A 174 -56.12 5.07 -61.16
N PRO A 175 -55.70 5.46 -59.94
CA PRO A 175 -54.43 5.02 -59.38
C PRO A 175 -54.33 3.50 -59.24
N ASP A 176 -53.12 2.96 -59.43
CA ASP A 176 -52.82 1.56 -59.18
C ASP A 176 -52.43 1.29 -57.71
N SER A 177 -52.31 0.02 -57.35
CA SER A 177 -51.94 -0.41 -55.98
C SER A 177 -50.58 0.13 -55.50
N LYS A 178 -49.64 0.39 -56.41
CA LYS A 178 -48.32 0.94 -56.07
C LYS A 178 -48.46 2.42 -55.76
N GLN A 179 -49.19 3.16 -56.58
CA GLN A 179 -49.49 4.58 -56.38
C GLN A 179 -50.29 4.79 -55.10
N ASP A 180 -51.26 3.93 -54.78
CA ASP A 180 -51.98 3.97 -53.50
C ASP A 180 -51.07 3.73 -52.29
N SER A 181 -50.14 2.77 -52.40
CA SER A 181 -49.16 2.50 -51.34
C SER A 181 -48.20 3.67 -51.11
N LEU A 182 -47.74 4.30 -52.20
CA LEU A 182 -46.91 5.51 -52.14
C LEU A 182 -47.69 6.70 -51.57
N ALA A 183 -48.95 6.88 -52.00
CA ALA A 183 -49.84 7.92 -51.53
C ALA A 183 -50.09 7.86 -50.02
N ALA A 184 -50.17 6.66 -49.44
CA ALA A 184 -50.39 6.45 -48.01
C ALA A 184 -49.30 7.08 -47.12
N GLY A 185 -48.10 7.31 -47.64
CA GLY A 185 -47.01 8.02 -46.95
C GLY A 185 -47.18 9.55 -46.89
N HIS A 186 -48.16 10.10 -47.61
CA HIS A 186 -48.31 11.53 -47.84
C HIS A 186 -49.71 12.04 -47.49
N LYS A 187 -50.31 11.47 -46.44
CA LYS A 187 -51.60 11.91 -45.90
C LYS A 187 -51.51 13.28 -45.22
N ILE A 188 -52.61 14.02 -45.27
CA ILE A 188 -52.87 15.09 -44.30
C ILE A 188 -53.54 14.50 -43.07
N ASP A 189 -53.41 15.15 -41.92
CA ASP A 189 -54.09 14.73 -40.69
C ASP A 189 -55.52 15.28 -40.67
N HIS A 190 -55.63 16.59 -40.89
CA HIS A 190 -56.91 17.31 -40.92
C HIS A 190 -56.87 18.41 -41.98
N TYR A 191 -58.05 18.85 -42.39
CA TYR A 191 -58.25 20.10 -43.11
C TYR A 191 -59.34 20.90 -42.40
N PHE A 192 -59.28 22.21 -42.58
CA PHE A 192 -60.14 23.15 -41.88
C PHE A 192 -60.63 24.23 -42.84
N ARG A 193 -61.79 24.82 -42.52
CA ARG A 193 -62.26 26.02 -43.23
C ARG A 193 -61.65 27.27 -42.59
N VAL A 194 -61.32 28.25 -43.41
CA VAL A 194 -60.85 29.57 -42.95
C VAL A 194 -62.07 30.47 -42.74
N ASP A 195 -62.28 30.90 -41.50
CA ASP A 195 -63.40 31.75 -41.08
C ASP A 195 -62.96 32.58 -39.85
N PRO A 196 -62.97 33.93 -39.90
CA PRO A 196 -63.36 34.76 -41.04
C PRO A 196 -62.37 34.67 -42.22
N LEU A 197 -62.90 34.82 -43.44
CA LEU A 197 -62.10 35.00 -44.66
C LEU A 197 -61.70 36.48 -44.74
N ASP A 198 -60.72 36.87 -43.92
CA ASP A 198 -60.18 38.22 -43.87
C ASP A 198 -58.66 38.26 -44.06
N ARG A 199 -58.12 39.43 -44.37
CA ARG A 199 -56.69 39.60 -44.64
C ARG A 199 -55.81 39.26 -43.44
N SER A 200 -56.27 39.49 -42.21
CA SER A 200 -55.48 39.19 -41.01
C SER A 200 -55.30 37.68 -40.86
N THR A 201 -56.39 36.95 -40.98
CA THR A 201 -56.47 35.51 -40.82
C THR A 201 -55.69 34.80 -41.91
N ILE A 202 -55.87 35.21 -43.17
CA ILE A 202 -55.13 34.66 -44.32
C ILE A 202 -53.62 34.84 -44.15
N LYS A 203 -53.15 36.06 -43.81
CA LYS A 203 -51.71 36.31 -43.60
C LYS A 203 -51.12 35.43 -42.50
N LYS A 204 -51.84 35.23 -41.39
CA LYS A 204 -51.38 34.37 -40.29
C LYS A 204 -51.22 32.91 -40.71
N PHE A 205 -52.12 32.39 -41.53
CA PHE A 205 -51.98 31.03 -42.06
C PHE A 205 -50.80 30.91 -43.02
N ILE A 206 -50.66 31.86 -43.95
CA ILE A 206 -49.53 31.88 -44.88
C ILE A 206 -48.21 31.98 -44.11
N TYR A 207 -48.11 32.86 -43.11
CA TYR A 207 -46.92 32.99 -42.28
C TYR A 207 -46.59 31.71 -41.49
N ALA A 208 -47.63 30.98 -41.05
CA ALA A 208 -47.48 29.69 -40.40
C ALA A 208 -47.07 28.54 -41.36
N GLY A 209 -46.79 28.84 -42.63
CA GLY A 209 -46.40 27.84 -43.61
C GLY A 209 -47.56 27.18 -44.37
N LEU A 210 -48.77 27.74 -44.27
CA LEU A 210 -49.99 27.13 -44.80
C LEU A 210 -50.56 28.02 -45.93
N PRO A 211 -50.43 27.63 -47.22
CA PRO A 211 -51.14 28.32 -48.28
C PRO A 211 -52.65 28.09 -48.11
N VAL A 212 -53.45 29.09 -48.49
CA VAL A 212 -54.91 29.03 -48.36
C VAL A 212 -55.52 28.67 -49.71
N ILE A 213 -56.23 27.54 -49.77
CA ILE A 213 -56.99 27.14 -50.95
C ILE A 213 -58.29 27.93 -50.96
N VAL A 214 -58.54 28.69 -52.02
CA VAL A 214 -59.72 29.56 -52.12
C VAL A 214 -60.59 29.21 -53.31
N ALA A 215 -61.89 29.22 -53.10
CA ALA A 215 -62.94 29.14 -54.09
C ALA A 215 -63.31 30.56 -54.53
N ILE A 216 -63.16 30.83 -55.82
CA ILE A 216 -63.38 32.16 -56.39
C ILE A 216 -64.39 32.11 -57.53
N ARG A 217 -65.14 33.21 -57.67
CA ARG A 217 -65.79 33.57 -58.93
C ARG A 217 -64.77 34.29 -59.79
N VAL A 218 -64.82 34.06 -61.10
CA VAL A 218 -63.89 34.68 -62.05
C VAL A 218 -64.66 35.59 -63.01
N ASP A 219 -63.99 36.66 -63.45
CA ASP A 219 -64.47 37.59 -64.46
C ASP A 219 -63.54 37.57 -65.68
N ASP A 220 -63.90 38.36 -66.70
CA ASP A 220 -63.09 38.48 -67.92
C ASP A 220 -61.68 39.02 -67.65
N HIS A 221 -61.53 39.89 -66.64
CA HIS A 221 -60.24 40.48 -66.26
C HIS A 221 -59.29 39.41 -65.72
N PHE A 222 -59.75 38.57 -64.80
CA PHE A 222 -58.99 37.43 -64.29
C PHE A 222 -58.53 36.50 -65.43
N ALA A 223 -59.42 36.18 -66.37
CA ALA A 223 -59.09 35.24 -67.45
C ALA A 223 -58.11 35.83 -68.48
N ASN A 224 -58.30 37.08 -68.91
CA ASN A 224 -57.72 37.58 -70.17
C ASN A 224 -56.58 38.60 -69.99
N ASP A 225 -56.64 39.47 -68.98
CA ASP A 225 -55.73 40.63 -68.90
C ASP A 225 -54.27 40.24 -68.64
N TYR A 226 -54.06 39.06 -68.06
CA TYR A 226 -52.78 38.57 -67.57
C TYR A 226 -52.01 37.70 -68.59
N TRP A 227 -52.53 37.52 -69.81
CA TRP A 227 -51.79 36.89 -70.90
C TRP A 227 -50.80 37.84 -71.58
N ASN A 228 -51.01 39.15 -71.45
CA ASN A 228 -50.05 40.15 -71.91
C ASN A 228 -48.88 40.24 -70.91
N GLN A 229 -47.65 40.05 -71.41
CA GLN A 229 -46.46 40.07 -70.57
C GLN A 229 -46.20 41.44 -69.91
N ASP A 230 -46.72 42.52 -70.47
CA ASP A 230 -46.61 43.87 -69.89
C ASP A 230 -47.51 44.04 -68.64
N ASN A 231 -48.52 43.17 -68.47
CA ASN A 231 -49.52 43.24 -67.40
C ASN A 231 -49.22 42.28 -66.24
N LYS A 232 -48.06 41.62 -66.20
CA LYS A 232 -47.72 40.60 -65.18
C LYS A 232 -47.73 41.11 -63.72
N ASN A 233 -47.57 42.43 -63.53
CA ASN A 233 -47.63 43.09 -62.23
C ASN A 233 -48.97 43.79 -61.94
N LEU A 234 -49.97 43.60 -62.80
CA LEU A 234 -51.31 44.16 -62.58
C LEU A 234 -51.96 43.54 -61.34
N VAL A 235 -52.71 44.36 -60.60
CA VAL A 235 -53.51 43.94 -59.45
C VAL A 235 -54.96 43.76 -59.88
N TRP A 236 -55.50 42.56 -59.67
CA TRP A 236 -56.93 42.30 -59.78
C TRP A 236 -57.63 42.97 -58.59
N SER A 237 -58.13 44.17 -58.83
CA SER A 237 -58.66 45.06 -57.77
C SER A 237 -60.17 45.29 -57.85
N LYS A 238 -60.81 44.89 -58.95
CA LYS A 238 -62.26 45.06 -59.15
C LYS A 238 -62.84 43.88 -59.91
N PHE A 239 -64.00 43.42 -59.46
CA PHE A 239 -64.76 42.38 -60.13
C PHE A 239 -65.63 42.98 -61.25
N GLY A 240 -65.41 42.53 -62.48
CA GLY A 240 -66.09 42.97 -63.70
C GLY A 240 -67.28 42.11 -64.09
N ALA A 241 -67.50 41.95 -65.40
CA ALA A 241 -68.57 41.11 -65.93
C ALA A 241 -68.32 39.64 -65.58
N TYR A 242 -69.29 39.04 -64.88
CA TYR A 242 -69.17 37.67 -64.39
C TYR A 242 -69.11 36.67 -65.54
N GLN A 243 -67.98 35.96 -65.69
CA GLN A 243 -67.99 34.70 -66.42
C GLN A 243 -68.69 33.69 -65.50
N ASN A 244 -69.82 33.12 -65.92
CA ASN A 244 -70.68 32.27 -65.07
C ASN A 244 -70.03 30.92 -64.69
N THR A 245 -68.92 30.96 -63.97
CA THR A 245 -68.08 29.83 -63.59
C THR A 245 -67.36 30.12 -62.27
N ASN A 246 -66.86 29.06 -61.64
CA ASN A 246 -66.12 29.10 -60.40
C ASN A 246 -64.76 28.42 -60.59
N HIS A 247 -63.77 28.88 -59.83
CA HIS A 247 -62.39 28.42 -59.92
C HIS A 247 -61.79 28.20 -58.54
N ALA A 248 -60.75 27.37 -58.45
CA ALA A 248 -60.00 27.15 -57.22
C ALA A 248 -58.53 27.53 -57.43
N VAL A 249 -57.98 28.33 -56.52
CA VAL A 249 -56.58 28.82 -56.57
C VAL A 249 -55.96 28.84 -55.17
N LEU A 250 -54.67 29.18 -55.06
CA LEU A 250 -53.99 29.32 -53.77
C LEU A 250 -53.60 30.76 -53.49
N LEU A 251 -53.79 31.21 -52.25
CA LEU A 251 -53.10 32.38 -51.70
C LEU A 251 -51.84 31.90 -50.97
N TYR A 252 -50.67 32.40 -51.34
CA TYR A 252 -49.38 31.92 -50.81
C TYR A 252 -48.42 33.02 -50.34
N GLY A 253 -48.80 34.29 -50.50
CA GLY A 253 -48.00 35.42 -50.04
C GLY A 253 -48.79 36.73 -50.07
N TRP A 254 -48.21 37.79 -49.55
CA TRP A 254 -48.78 39.13 -49.53
C TRP A 254 -47.71 40.22 -49.60
N ASP A 255 -48.13 41.42 -49.98
CA ASP A 255 -47.31 42.63 -49.97
C ASP A 255 -48.17 43.84 -49.62
N ASP A 256 -47.92 44.41 -48.44
CA ASP A 256 -48.67 45.55 -47.89
C ASP A 256 -48.46 46.84 -48.66
N GLU A 257 -47.29 47.02 -49.30
CA GLU A 257 -47.07 48.17 -50.17
C GLU A 257 -47.96 48.11 -51.42
N LYS A 258 -48.37 46.91 -51.82
CA LYS A 258 -49.28 46.68 -52.97
C LYS A 258 -50.74 46.55 -52.55
N ASN A 259 -51.05 46.57 -51.25
CA ASN A 259 -52.39 46.26 -50.73
C ASN A 259 -52.97 44.94 -51.28
N SER A 260 -52.13 43.91 -51.46
CA SER A 260 -52.51 42.73 -52.27
C SER A 260 -51.97 41.40 -51.76
N PHE A 261 -52.76 40.34 -51.96
CA PHE A 261 -52.30 38.96 -51.86
C PHE A 261 -51.73 38.48 -53.21
N LYS A 262 -50.85 37.48 -53.16
CA LYS A 262 -50.36 36.77 -54.34
C LYS A 262 -51.12 35.45 -54.52
N ILE A 263 -51.79 35.32 -55.66
CA ILE A 263 -52.50 34.11 -56.09
C ILE A 263 -51.54 33.25 -56.93
N LEU A 264 -51.53 31.95 -56.68
CA LEU A 264 -50.99 30.94 -57.57
C LEU A 264 -52.13 30.22 -58.29
N ASN A 265 -52.11 30.28 -59.63
CA ASN A 265 -53.06 29.62 -60.52
C ASN A 265 -52.41 28.41 -61.21
N GLN A 266 -53.20 27.57 -61.88
CA GLN A 266 -52.74 26.31 -62.47
C GLN A 266 -52.92 26.27 -64.00
N TRP A 267 -52.73 27.42 -64.67
CA TRP A 267 -52.77 27.56 -66.14
C TRP A 267 -51.37 27.58 -66.80
N GLY A 268 -50.35 27.10 -66.08
CA GLY A 268 -48.97 27.08 -66.55
C GLY A 268 -48.23 28.42 -66.35
N ASN A 269 -46.95 28.43 -66.72
CA ASN A 269 -46.04 29.54 -66.46
C ASN A 269 -46.19 30.74 -67.42
N ARG A 270 -47.01 30.62 -68.46
CA ARG A 270 -47.25 31.69 -69.45
C ARG A 270 -48.29 32.70 -69.00
N TRP A 271 -49.23 32.28 -68.15
CA TRP A 271 -50.28 33.14 -67.62
C TRP A 271 -49.77 33.89 -66.39
N GLY A 272 -50.00 35.21 -66.35
CA GLY A 272 -49.53 36.07 -65.27
C GLY A 272 -48.00 36.08 -65.11
N ASP A 273 -47.56 36.35 -63.89
CA ASP A 273 -46.17 36.32 -63.46
C ASP A 273 -45.80 34.89 -63.04
N ASN A 274 -45.42 34.06 -64.03
CA ASN A 274 -45.05 32.66 -63.84
C ASN A 274 -46.17 31.82 -63.17
N GLY A 275 -47.41 32.02 -63.63
CA GLY A 275 -48.61 31.37 -63.09
C GLY A 275 -49.23 32.08 -61.89
N SER A 276 -48.73 33.25 -61.52
CA SER A 276 -49.22 34.00 -60.35
C SER A 276 -49.68 35.42 -60.71
N ILE A 277 -50.64 35.94 -59.97
CA ILE A 277 -51.12 37.34 -60.10
C ILE A 277 -51.28 37.98 -58.72
N TRP A 278 -51.46 39.29 -58.70
CA TRP A 278 -51.83 40.04 -57.50
C TRP A 278 -53.34 40.24 -57.42
N VAL A 279 -53.91 40.12 -56.23
CA VAL A 279 -55.32 40.42 -55.95
C VAL A 279 -55.41 41.37 -54.77
N ASP A 280 -56.23 42.41 -54.90
CA ASP A 280 -56.40 43.40 -53.84
C ASP A 280 -57.03 42.79 -52.59
N TYR A 281 -56.61 43.26 -51.42
CA TYR A 281 -57.13 42.77 -50.13
C TYR A 281 -58.64 42.92 -49.99
N ASP A 282 -59.19 44.05 -50.42
CA ASP A 282 -60.64 44.30 -50.29
C ASP A 282 -61.40 43.31 -51.16
N LEU A 283 -60.90 42.99 -52.38
CA LEU A 283 -61.52 42.02 -53.27
C LEU A 283 -61.50 40.59 -52.70
N VAL A 284 -60.44 40.21 -51.98
CA VAL A 284 -60.38 38.91 -51.28
C VAL A 284 -61.42 38.82 -50.16
N GLU A 285 -61.75 39.95 -49.51
CA GLU A 285 -62.75 40.00 -48.43
C GLU A 285 -64.20 40.07 -48.96
N GLU A 286 -64.40 40.29 -50.27
CA GLU A 286 -65.72 40.28 -50.90
C GLU A 286 -66.27 38.87 -51.05
N THR A 287 -67.17 38.48 -50.15
CA THR A 287 -67.76 37.12 -50.10
C THR A 287 -68.55 36.71 -51.34
N SER A 288 -68.94 37.67 -52.20
CA SER A 288 -69.53 37.36 -53.51
C SER A 288 -68.50 36.84 -54.51
N VAL A 289 -67.22 37.18 -54.32
CA VAL A 289 -66.09 36.79 -55.19
C VAL A 289 -65.33 35.63 -54.56
N PHE A 290 -64.88 35.76 -53.31
CA PHE A 290 -64.18 34.72 -52.55
C PHE A 290 -65.14 34.12 -51.52
N PHE A 291 -65.66 32.92 -51.78
CA PHE A 291 -66.81 32.41 -51.03
C PHE A 291 -66.53 31.15 -50.19
N GLN A 292 -65.39 30.48 -50.39
CA GLN A 292 -64.91 29.39 -49.52
C GLN A 292 -63.38 29.40 -49.45
N ALA A 293 -62.84 29.12 -48.28
CA ALA A 293 -61.41 28.97 -48.07
C ALA A 293 -61.09 27.79 -47.16
N TYR A 294 -59.96 27.13 -47.42
CA TYR A 294 -59.50 25.93 -46.73
C TYR A 294 -58.00 25.99 -46.47
N ILE A 295 -57.57 25.39 -45.37
CA ILE A 295 -56.17 25.04 -45.12
C ILE A 295 -56.07 23.54 -44.84
N ILE A 296 -54.90 22.98 -45.11
CA ILE A 296 -54.56 21.60 -44.77
C ILE A 296 -53.51 21.59 -43.67
N GLN A 297 -53.59 20.61 -42.76
CA GLN A 297 -52.60 20.39 -41.72
C GLN A 297 -52.04 18.97 -41.84
N ASN A 298 -50.71 18.89 -41.92
CA ASN A 298 -50.00 17.63 -41.83
C ASN A 298 -50.02 17.08 -40.39
N PRO A 299 -49.85 15.75 -40.21
CA PRO A 299 -49.72 15.16 -38.88
C PRO A 299 -48.60 15.83 -38.07
N THR A 300 -48.85 16.22 -36.83
CA THR A 300 -47.81 16.76 -35.95
C THR A 300 -46.70 15.70 -35.79
N ASN A 301 -45.45 16.05 -36.08
CA ASN A 301 -44.36 15.10 -35.85
C ASN A 301 -44.17 14.95 -34.33
N THR A 302 -44.47 13.77 -33.80
CA THR A 302 -44.30 13.43 -32.38
C THR A 302 -43.12 12.49 -32.16
N ASN A 303 -42.27 12.27 -33.17
CA ASN A 303 -41.11 11.39 -33.09
C ASN A 303 -40.16 11.90 -32.01
N SER A 304 -40.20 11.27 -30.84
CA SER A 304 -39.37 11.61 -29.69
C SER A 304 -38.47 10.43 -29.37
N LEU A 305 -37.17 10.69 -29.23
CA LEU A 305 -36.19 9.68 -28.87
C LEU A 305 -35.92 9.76 -27.36
N LYS A 306 -36.44 8.82 -26.59
CA LYS A 306 -36.12 8.73 -25.16
C LYS A 306 -34.84 7.92 -24.99
N ILE A 307 -33.85 8.49 -24.31
CA ILE A 307 -32.58 7.83 -24.02
C ILE A 307 -32.48 7.52 -22.53
N THR A 308 -32.10 6.28 -22.22
CA THR A 308 -31.92 5.83 -20.83
C THR A 308 -30.66 4.98 -20.70
N GLY A 309 -30.00 5.07 -19.55
CA GLY A 309 -28.74 4.38 -19.27
C GLY A 309 -27.77 5.30 -18.54
N ASP A 310 -26.71 4.71 -18.01
CA ASP A 310 -25.66 5.42 -17.28
C ASP A 310 -24.33 5.20 -18.00
N LEU A 311 -23.63 6.29 -18.34
CA LEU A 311 -22.34 6.28 -19.00
C LEU A 311 -21.19 6.71 -18.06
N ASN A 312 -21.34 6.49 -16.76
CA ASN A 312 -20.23 6.61 -15.82
C ASN A 312 -19.47 5.27 -15.69
N PHE A 313 -18.34 5.14 -16.37
CA PHE A 313 -17.52 3.94 -16.36
C PHE A 313 -16.74 3.69 -15.06
N GLY A 314 -16.67 4.67 -14.15
CA GLY A 314 -15.85 4.56 -12.94
C GLY A 314 -14.37 4.36 -13.26
N ASP A 315 -13.66 3.60 -12.42
CA ASP A 315 -12.26 3.25 -12.64
C ASP A 315 -12.13 2.05 -13.60
N VAL A 316 -11.34 2.23 -14.65
CA VAL A 316 -11.02 1.19 -15.64
C VAL A 316 -9.51 1.11 -15.83
N GLN A 317 -8.98 -0.12 -15.81
CA GLN A 317 -7.55 -0.35 -15.97
C GLN A 317 -7.07 0.09 -17.36
N VAL A 318 -5.93 0.77 -17.43
CA VAL A 318 -5.33 1.19 -18.70
C VAL A 318 -5.10 0.01 -19.64
N ASN A 319 -5.37 0.19 -20.93
CA ASN A 319 -5.32 -0.82 -21.99
C ASN A 319 -6.31 -1.99 -21.81
N THR A 320 -7.36 -1.80 -21.01
CA THR A 320 -8.52 -2.68 -20.96
C THR A 320 -9.76 -1.96 -21.49
N LYS A 321 -10.78 -2.72 -21.90
CA LYS A 321 -12.02 -2.17 -22.44
C LYS A 321 -13.22 -2.54 -21.58
N VAL A 322 -14.08 -1.56 -21.31
CA VAL A 322 -15.39 -1.76 -20.68
C VAL A 322 -16.46 -1.19 -21.60
N THR A 323 -17.59 -1.89 -21.72
CA THR A 323 -18.73 -1.45 -22.53
C THR A 323 -19.93 -1.19 -21.64
N LYS A 324 -20.54 -0.01 -21.77
CA LYS A 324 -21.87 0.29 -21.21
C LYS A 324 -22.88 0.53 -22.33
N TYR A 325 -24.15 0.37 -22.02
CA TYR A 325 -25.22 0.44 -23.01
C TYR A 325 -26.22 1.54 -22.66
N LEU A 326 -26.60 2.31 -23.68
CA LEU A 326 -27.78 3.15 -23.67
C LEU A 326 -28.94 2.44 -24.36
N THR A 327 -30.15 2.67 -23.88
CA THR A 327 -31.40 2.27 -24.56
C THR A 327 -32.01 3.49 -25.24
N LEU A 328 -32.12 3.40 -26.55
CA LEU A 328 -32.74 4.39 -27.44
C LEU A 328 -34.17 3.93 -27.75
N GLN A 329 -35.17 4.59 -27.16
CA GLN A 329 -36.59 4.25 -27.32
C GLN A 329 -37.30 5.29 -28.16
N ASN A 330 -37.94 4.86 -29.25
CA ASN A 330 -38.83 5.73 -30.01
C ASN A 330 -40.21 5.77 -29.32
N THR A 331 -40.54 6.90 -28.70
CA THR A 331 -41.82 7.12 -28.03
C THR A 331 -42.84 7.84 -28.91
N GLY A 332 -42.49 8.14 -30.16
CA GLY A 332 -43.38 8.77 -31.13
C GLY A 332 -44.11 7.78 -32.04
N SER A 333 -44.87 8.34 -32.99
CA SER A 333 -45.77 7.59 -33.86
C SER A 333 -45.17 7.18 -35.21
N SER A 334 -43.94 7.57 -35.54
CA SER A 334 -43.28 7.23 -36.80
C SER A 334 -41.81 6.89 -36.61
N LYS A 335 -41.21 6.25 -37.61
CA LYS A 335 -39.82 5.77 -37.58
C LYS A 335 -38.83 6.92 -37.35
N ILE A 336 -37.89 6.72 -36.43
CA ILE A 336 -36.75 7.63 -36.19
C ILE A 336 -35.53 7.11 -36.95
N ASP A 337 -34.88 7.95 -37.74
CA ASP A 337 -33.62 7.66 -38.39
C ASP A 337 -32.49 8.35 -37.62
N ILE A 338 -31.48 7.57 -37.18
CA ILE A 338 -30.28 8.07 -36.51
C ILE A 338 -29.20 8.22 -37.57
N SER A 339 -28.85 9.46 -37.88
CA SER A 339 -27.88 9.80 -38.94
C SER A 339 -26.45 9.75 -38.46
N GLU A 340 -26.20 10.03 -37.18
CA GLU A 340 -24.85 10.04 -36.60
C GLU A 340 -24.87 9.70 -35.10
N VAL A 341 -23.85 8.98 -34.65
CA VAL A 341 -23.49 8.80 -33.25
C VAL A 341 -21.98 9.01 -33.14
N SER A 342 -21.54 9.97 -32.33
CA SER A 342 -20.11 10.30 -32.21
C SER A 342 -19.70 10.66 -30.77
N VAL A 343 -18.47 10.32 -30.42
CA VAL A 343 -17.84 10.59 -29.12
C VAL A 343 -16.32 10.68 -29.30
N SER A 344 -15.66 11.53 -28.52
CA SER A 344 -14.19 11.66 -28.58
C SER A 344 -13.47 10.53 -27.82
N ALA A 345 -12.26 10.20 -28.26
CA ALA A 345 -11.35 9.30 -27.55
C ALA A 345 -11.14 9.79 -26.10
N PRO A 346 -10.93 8.89 -25.13
CA PRO A 346 -10.73 7.43 -25.24
C PRO A 346 -12.01 6.59 -25.35
N TYR A 347 -13.16 7.23 -25.62
CA TYR A 347 -14.40 6.52 -25.89
C TYR A 347 -14.56 6.18 -27.36
N SER A 348 -15.31 5.12 -27.65
CA SER A 348 -15.74 4.77 -29.00
C SER A 348 -17.15 4.18 -28.98
N VAL A 349 -17.80 4.15 -30.14
CA VAL A 349 -19.13 3.58 -30.31
C VAL A 349 -19.10 2.53 -31.42
N GLU A 350 -19.73 1.39 -31.17
CA GLU A 350 -20.01 0.41 -32.22
C GLU A 350 -21.44 0.63 -32.70
N TRP A 351 -21.63 1.60 -33.60
CA TRP A 351 -22.92 1.90 -34.18
C TRP A 351 -22.86 1.90 -35.71
N GLN A 352 -23.83 1.25 -36.33
CA GLN A 352 -24.12 1.39 -37.76
C GLN A 352 -25.44 2.14 -37.90
N THR A 353 -25.58 2.94 -38.97
CA THR A 353 -26.80 3.71 -39.25
C THR A 353 -28.03 2.81 -39.11
N ALA A 354 -28.91 3.17 -38.18
CA ALA A 354 -30.02 2.33 -37.79
C ALA A 354 -31.20 3.18 -37.36
N SER A 355 -32.38 2.61 -37.58
CA SER A 355 -33.64 3.27 -37.29
C SER A 355 -34.35 2.68 -36.07
N VAL A 356 -35.00 3.59 -35.38
CA VAL A 356 -36.03 3.54 -34.34
C VAL A 356 -37.46 3.24 -34.82
N ASP A 357 -37.93 2.02 -35.05
CA ASP A 357 -39.36 1.84 -35.39
C ASP A 357 -40.28 2.36 -34.26
N ALA A 358 -41.48 2.84 -34.59
CA ALA A 358 -42.42 3.42 -33.62
C ALA A 358 -42.72 2.44 -32.48
N GLY A 359 -42.60 2.91 -31.23
CA GLY A 359 -42.79 2.11 -30.03
C GLY A 359 -41.70 1.06 -29.76
N LYS A 360 -40.64 0.99 -30.56
CA LYS A 360 -39.52 0.04 -30.38
C LYS A 360 -38.33 0.70 -29.68
N SER A 361 -37.37 -0.13 -29.30
CA SER A 361 -36.13 0.30 -28.66
C SER A 361 -34.93 -0.41 -29.28
N LYS A 362 -33.77 0.24 -29.23
CA LYS A 362 -32.47 -0.32 -29.61
C LYS A 362 -31.43 0.01 -28.54
N THR A 363 -30.42 -0.83 -28.42
CA THR A 363 -29.29 -0.61 -27.53
C THR A 363 -28.08 -0.06 -28.29
N LEU A 364 -27.44 0.97 -27.75
CA LEU A 364 -26.19 1.54 -28.23
C LEU A 364 -25.06 1.19 -27.25
N GLY A 365 -24.05 0.47 -27.73
CA GLY A 365 -22.85 0.17 -26.95
C GLY A 365 -21.83 1.31 -27.03
N VAL A 366 -21.42 1.83 -25.89
CA VAL A 366 -20.35 2.80 -25.73
C VAL A 366 -19.18 2.11 -25.02
N ILE A 367 -17.99 2.24 -25.58
CA ILE A 367 -16.77 1.57 -25.11
C ILE A 367 -15.83 2.62 -24.53
N PHE A 368 -15.26 2.35 -23.36
CA PHE A 368 -14.17 3.12 -22.76
C PHE A 368 -12.90 2.26 -22.75
N GLU A 369 -11.83 2.74 -23.38
CA GLU A 369 -10.52 2.09 -23.44
C GLU A 369 -9.41 3.10 -23.11
N PRO A 370 -9.17 3.40 -21.83
CA PRO A 370 -8.18 4.39 -21.43
C PRO A 370 -6.76 3.87 -21.69
N VAL A 371 -5.90 4.71 -22.27
CA VAL A 371 -4.46 4.41 -22.45
C VAL A 371 -3.56 5.06 -21.41
N ASN A 372 -4.09 6.05 -20.68
CA ASN A 372 -3.40 6.78 -19.61
C ASN A 372 -4.22 6.71 -18.32
N ALA A 373 -3.55 6.79 -17.17
CA ALA A 373 -4.23 6.86 -15.88
C ALA A 373 -4.70 8.30 -15.59
N SER A 374 -5.91 8.63 -16.04
CA SER A 374 -6.50 9.96 -15.90
C SER A 374 -8.02 9.94 -16.06
N GLN A 375 -8.70 10.87 -15.39
CA GLN A 375 -10.11 11.18 -15.61
C GLN A 375 -10.34 11.67 -17.05
N SER A 376 -11.39 11.19 -17.70
CA SER A 376 -11.81 11.57 -19.05
C SER A 376 -13.31 11.83 -19.09
N ASP A 377 -13.71 13.10 -19.19
CA ASP A 377 -15.11 13.50 -19.33
C ASP A 377 -15.34 13.98 -20.76
N GLN A 378 -16.29 13.37 -21.47
CA GLN A 378 -16.61 13.67 -22.87
C GLN A 378 -18.13 13.74 -23.08
N ILE A 379 -18.53 14.21 -24.27
CA ILE A 379 -19.93 14.25 -24.69
C ILE A 379 -20.14 13.23 -25.81
N LEU A 380 -21.11 12.36 -25.63
CA LEU A 380 -21.68 11.52 -26.68
C LEU A 380 -22.81 12.29 -27.37
N THR A 381 -22.72 12.45 -28.69
CA THR A 381 -23.71 13.15 -29.51
C THR A 381 -24.49 12.16 -30.36
N ILE A 382 -25.82 12.28 -30.38
CA ILE A 382 -26.72 11.49 -31.23
C ILE A 382 -27.55 12.42 -32.10
N VAL A 383 -27.37 12.34 -33.42
CA VAL A 383 -28.10 13.14 -34.42
C VAL A 383 -29.21 12.27 -35.04
N SER A 384 -30.45 12.78 -35.01
CA SER A 384 -31.62 12.08 -35.56
C SER A 384 -32.67 13.05 -36.10
N ASN A 385 -33.69 12.50 -36.78
CA ASN A 385 -34.89 13.25 -37.22
C ASN A 385 -35.98 13.39 -36.14
N ALA A 386 -35.68 13.06 -34.88
CA ALA A 386 -36.59 13.27 -33.76
C ALA A 386 -36.79 14.76 -33.45
N VAL A 387 -37.90 15.10 -32.79
CA VAL A 387 -38.28 16.46 -32.39
C VAL A 387 -37.28 17.03 -31.37
N ASN A 388 -36.81 16.18 -30.46
CA ASN A 388 -35.67 16.44 -29.61
C ASN A 388 -34.37 16.25 -30.42
N LYS A 389 -33.98 17.34 -31.10
CA LYS A 389 -32.79 17.35 -31.96
C LYS A 389 -31.51 17.32 -31.11
N ASN A 390 -30.56 16.49 -31.53
CA ASN A 390 -29.19 16.41 -31.02
C ASN A 390 -29.11 16.18 -29.49
N GLU A 391 -29.18 14.91 -29.11
CA GLU A 391 -29.04 14.51 -27.70
C GLU A 391 -27.56 14.46 -27.32
N GLU A 392 -27.17 15.30 -26.36
CA GLU A 392 -25.84 15.34 -25.76
C GLU A 392 -25.86 14.63 -24.40
N ILE A 393 -25.01 13.62 -24.25
CA ILE A 393 -24.97 12.77 -23.06
C ILE A 393 -23.56 12.78 -22.49
N ASN A 394 -23.44 13.14 -21.21
CA ASN A 394 -22.17 13.06 -20.51
C ASN A 394 -21.71 11.60 -20.40
N VAL A 395 -20.46 11.37 -20.76
CA VAL A 395 -19.77 10.10 -20.56
C VAL A 395 -18.50 10.36 -19.76
N THR A 396 -18.34 9.63 -18.65
CA THR A 396 -17.27 9.84 -17.68
C THR A 396 -16.59 8.53 -17.33
N GLY A 397 -15.30 8.58 -17.02
CA GLY A 397 -14.49 7.40 -16.76
C GLY A 397 -13.07 7.78 -16.38
N ASN A 398 -12.45 6.98 -15.53
CA ASN A 398 -11.10 7.21 -15.04
C ASN A 398 -10.20 6.04 -15.42
N GLY A 399 -9.15 6.32 -16.19
CA GLY A 399 -8.10 5.34 -16.39
C GLY A 399 -7.30 5.16 -15.11
N ILE A 400 -7.04 3.92 -14.70
CA ILE A 400 -6.15 3.62 -13.57
C ILE A 400 -5.06 2.63 -13.99
N VAL A 401 -3.84 2.80 -13.46
CA VAL A 401 -2.85 1.72 -13.48
C VAL A 401 -3.15 0.84 -12.27
N GLU A 402 -3.60 -0.39 -12.50
CA GLU A 402 -3.74 -1.35 -11.42
C GLU A 402 -2.35 -1.69 -10.88
N THR A 403 -2.07 -1.35 -9.63
CA THR A 403 -0.88 -1.83 -8.94
C THR A 403 -1.15 -3.26 -8.52
N SER A 404 -0.52 -4.24 -9.17
CA SER A 404 -0.58 -5.64 -8.72
C SER A 404 -0.28 -5.70 -7.22
N GLN A 405 -1.17 -6.37 -6.47
CA GLN A 405 -0.94 -6.60 -5.05
C GLN A 405 0.27 -7.51 -4.89
N THR A 406 1.23 -7.07 -4.09
CA THR A 406 2.44 -7.78 -3.76
C THR A 406 2.53 -7.95 -2.25
N LYS A 407 2.95 -9.13 -1.83
CA LYS A 407 3.17 -9.51 -0.43
C LYS A 407 4.61 -9.99 -0.33
N ILE A 408 5.54 -9.04 -0.18
CA ILE A 408 6.98 -9.30 -0.31
C ILE A 408 7.60 -9.50 1.06
N ILE A 409 7.92 -10.74 1.43
CA ILE A 409 8.52 -11.04 2.73
C ILE A 409 10.03 -10.79 2.74
N SER A 410 10.53 -10.24 3.84
CA SER A 410 11.95 -10.35 4.18
C SER A 410 12.12 -10.67 5.66
N ILE A 411 13.10 -11.52 5.97
CA ILE A 411 13.41 -11.95 7.32
C ILE A 411 14.76 -11.37 7.75
N SER A 412 14.83 -10.82 8.95
CA SER A 412 16.06 -10.30 9.54
C SER A 412 16.14 -10.57 11.04
N GLY A 413 17.33 -10.37 11.62
CA GLY A 413 17.65 -10.69 13.02
C GLY A 413 18.92 -11.53 13.11
N ASP A 414 19.66 -11.37 14.20
CA ASP A 414 20.80 -12.23 14.50
C ASP A 414 20.27 -13.56 15.07
N MET A 415 20.41 -14.62 14.28
CA MET A 415 19.92 -15.96 14.59
C MET A 415 21.04 -16.91 15.01
N ASP A 416 22.20 -16.38 15.38
CA ASP A 416 23.22 -17.13 16.10
C ASP A 416 22.97 -17.05 17.61
N PHE A 417 22.77 -18.23 18.21
CA PHE A 417 22.58 -18.39 19.65
C PHE A 417 23.89 -18.72 20.38
N GLY A 418 24.99 -18.95 19.64
CA GLY A 418 26.29 -19.29 20.22
C GLY A 418 26.29 -20.62 20.99
N SER A 419 27.16 -20.72 22.01
CA SER A 419 27.30 -21.92 22.84
C SER A 419 26.50 -21.84 24.14
N ILE A 420 25.42 -22.60 24.23
CA ILE A 420 24.48 -22.64 25.34
C ILE A 420 24.65 -23.93 26.15
N ASP A 421 24.60 -23.82 27.48
CA ASP A 421 24.68 -24.97 28.38
C ASP A 421 23.48 -25.90 28.16
N VAL A 422 23.73 -27.21 28.05
CA VAL A 422 22.67 -28.22 27.90
C VAL A 422 21.66 -28.10 29.04
N GLY A 423 20.37 -28.03 28.69
CA GLY A 423 19.27 -27.86 29.66
C GLY A 423 18.93 -26.41 30.01
N THR A 424 19.61 -25.42 29.42
CA THR A 424 19.26 -24.00 29.53
C THR A 424 18.69 -23.47 28.22
N THR A 425 18.08 -22.28 28.26
CA THR A 425 17.42 -21.66 27.10
C THR A 425 17.97 -20.26 26.84
N ALA A 426 18.28 -19.96 25.58
CA ALA A 426 18.54 -18.60 25.09
C ALA A 426 17.43 -18.14 24.15
N SER A 427 17.29 -16.84 23.92
CA SER A 427 16.27 -16.28 23.02
C SER A 427 16.85 -15.14 22.17
N GLN A 428 16.44 -15.08 20.91
CA GLN A 428 16.76 -14.04 19.94
C GLN A 428 15.46 -13.53 19.30
N THR A 429 15.50 -12.34 18.69
CA THR A 429 14.32 -11.73 18.05
C THR A 429 14.42 -11.81 16.54
N LEU A 430 13.45 -12.48 15.92
CA LEU A 430 13.26 -12.55 14.47
C LEU A 430 12.33 -11.41 14.04
N LYS A 431 12.69 -10.71 12.97
CA LYS A 431 11.82 -9.71 12.33
C LYS A 431 11.31 -10.26 11.01
N ILE A 432 9.98 -10.24 10.86
CA ILE A 432 9.28 -10.62 9.63
C ILE A 432 8.71 -9.32 9.05
N ASN A 433 9.20 -8.90 7.89
CA ASN A 433 8.85 -7.63 7.27
C ASN A 433 7.97 -7.90 6.04
N ASN A 434 6.90 -7.13 5.87
CA ASN A 434 6.10 -7.12 4.65
C ASN A 434 6.42 -5.87 3.81
N ASN A 435 7.34 -6.02 2.87
CA ASN A 435 7.75 -4.95 1.95
C ASN A 435 6.83 -4.82 0.73
N GLY A 436 5.70 -5.54 0.72
CA GLY A 436 4.68 -5.46 -0.31
C GLY A 436 3.72 -4.28 -0.11
N ASN A 437 2.71 -4.19 -0.97
CA ASN A 437 1.63 -3.19 -0.92
C ASN A 437 0.27 -3.78 -0.51
N SER A 438 0.24 -5.04 -0.07
CA SER A 438 -0.95 -5.72 0.44
C SER A 438 -0.60 -6.56 1.69
N ASP A 439 -1.61 -6.86 2.50
CA ASP A 439 -1.48 -7.60 3.76
C ASP A 439 -0.88 -9.00 3.56
N LEU A 440 0.19 -9.31 4.31
CA LEU A 440 0.83 -10.63 4.34
C LEU A 440 0.26 -11.46 5.50
N THR A 441 -0.30 -12.62 5.20
CA THR A 441 -0.86 -13.54 6.19
C THR A 441 0.13 -14.65 6.50
N VAL A 442 0.63 -14.68 7.74
CA VAL A 442 1.49 -15.75 8.25
C VAL A 442 0.65 -16.79 8.97
N THR A 443 0.84 -18.05 8.59
CA THR A 443 0.12 -19.21 9.16
C THR A 443 0.88 -19.89 10.27
N SER A 444 2.22 -20.01 10.14
CA SER A 444 3.07 -20.60 11.16
C SER A 444 4.55 -20.34 10.88
N ILE A 445 5.39 -20.66 11.86
CA ILE A 445 6.85 -20.77 11.72
C ILE A 445 7.26 -22.21 11.98
N SER A 446 8.08 -22.77 11.10
CA SER A 446 8.57 -24.14 11.20
C SER A 446 10.09 -24.20 11.22
N TYR A 447 10.63 -25.22 11.88
CA TYR A 447 12.07 -25.44 12.08
C TYR A 447 12.46 -26.80 11.52
N SER A 448 13.57 -26.86 10.77
CA SER A 448 14.06 -28.13 10.20
C SER A 448 14.76 -29.05 11.21
N ALA A 449 15.08 -28.56 12.40
CA ALA A 449 15.79 -29.30 13.45
C ALA A 449 15.18 -29.02 14.83
N ALA A 450 15.32 -29.99 15.74
CA ALA A 450 14.89 -29.86 17.12
C ALA A 450 15.80 -28.89 17.91
N GLY A 451 15.31 -28.39 19.05
CA GLY A 451 16.05 -27.49 19.93
C GLY A 451 15.68 -26.02 19.75
N TYR A 452 15.03 -25.65 18.64
CA TYR A 452 14.48 -24.30 18.44
C TYR A 452 12.97 -24.29 18.63
N ALA A 453 12.44 -23.20 19.20
CA ALA A 453 11.01 -23.00 19.38
C ALA A 453 10.64 -21.52 19.29
N GLY A 454 9.49 -21.24 18.70
CA GLY A 454 8.95 -19.90 18.50
C GLY A 454 7.88 -19.99 17.42
N ASN A 455 6.72 -19.38 17.62
CA ASN A 455 5.67 -19.45 16.61
C ASN A 455 4.85 -18.18 16.65
N TRP A 456 4.34 -17.79 15.48
CA TRP A 456 3.43 -16.68 15.33
C TRP A 456 2.56 -16.91 14.09
N SER A 457 1.31 -16.46 14.17
CA SER A 457 0.37 -16.43 13.06
C SER A 457 -0.45 -15.16 13.16
N GLY A 458 -0.73 -14.54 12.03
CA GLY A 458 -1.44 -13.27 11.98
C GLY A 458 -1.23 -12.55 10.65
N VAL A 459 -1.70 -11.32 10.59
CA VAL A 459 -1.57 -10.45 9.43
C VAL A 459 -0.52 -9.38 9.72
N ILE A 460 0.38 -9.17 8.76
CA ILE A 460 1.35 -8.06 8.77
C ILE A 460 0.92 -7.11 7.65
N SER A 461 0.46 -5.92 8.02
CA SER A 461 0.03 -4.93 7.04
C SER A 461 1.17 -4.48 6.12
N ALA A 462 0.82 -3.92 4.97
CA ALA A 462 1.81 -3.44 4.00
C ALA A 462 2.77 -2.42 4.62
N GLY A 463 4.08 -2.66 4.51
CA GLY A 463 5.13 -1.83 5.10
C GLY A 463 5.48 -2.12 6.56
N ASP A 464 4.71 -2.98 7.24
CA ASP A 464 4.91 -3.27 8.67
C ASP A 464 5.88 -4.42 8.94
N VAL A 465 6.28 -4.52 10.21
CA VAL A 465 7.20 -5.52 10.74
C VAL A 465 6.60 -6.20 11.96
N GLN A 466 6.65 -7.53 11.98
CA GLN A 466 6.33 -8.33 13.16
C GLN A 466 7.60 -8.88 13.78
N GLU A 467 7.78 -8.64 15.08
CA GLU A 467 8.85 -9.25 15.87
C GLU A 467 8.37 -10.54 16.52
N VAL A 468 9.17 -11.60 16.42
CA VAL A 468 8.87 -12.92 16.98
C VAL A 468 10.07 -13.40 17.78
N THR A 469 9.87 -13.75 19.05
CA THR A 469 10.91 -14.35 19.88
C THR A 469 11.12 -15.81 19.49
N VAL A 470 12.35 -16.14 19.12
CA VAL A 470 12.81 -17.51 18.87
C VAL A 470 13.73 -17.92 20.00
N SER A 471 13.46 -19.09 20.57
CA SER A 471 14.22 -19.68 21.66
C SER A 471 15.03 -20.88 21.19
N PHE A 472 16.18 -21.11 21.82
CA PHE A 472 17.05 -22.26 21.59
C PHE A 472 17.35 -22.95 22.93
N SER A 473 17.05 -24.25 23.03
CA SER A 473 17.24 -25.10 24.21
C SER A 473 17.92 -26.42 23.82
N PRO A 474 19.26 -26.50 23.83
CA PRO A 474 19.97 -27.71 23.44
C PRO A 474 19.79 -28.83 24.46
N SER A 475 19.46 -30.03 23.96
CA SER A 475 19.29 -31.26 24.77
C SER A 475 20.57 -32.07 24.94
N SER A 476 21.60 -31.79 24.15
CA SER A 476 22.87 -32.51 24.14
C SER A 476 24.00 -31.62 23.63
N ALA A 477 25.24 -31.98 23.95
CA ALA A 477 26.39 -31.18 23.55
C ALA A 477 26.80 -31.48 22.10
N GLN A 478 26.20 -30.75 21.15
CA GLN A 478 26.46 -30.82 19.72
C GLN A 478 26.05 -29.52 19.03
N SER A 479 26.37 -29.37 17.74
CA SER A 479 25.89 -28.26 16.91
C SER A 479 24.47 -28.53 16.39
N TYR A 480 23.63 -27.50 16.36
CA TYR A 480 22.24 -27.55 15.92
C TYR A 480 22.02 -26.57 14.73
N PRO A 481 22.52 -26.87 13.51
CA PRO A 481 22.17 -26.08 12.34
C PRO A 481 20.67 -26.25 12.03
N CYS A 482 19.97 -25.16 11.81
CA CYS A 482 18.55 -25.18 11.51
C CYS A 482 18.18 -24.16 10.43
N THR A 483 17.24 -24.52 9.57
CA THR A 483 16.55 -23.57 8.70
C THR A 483 15.17 -23.31 9.28
N LEU A 484 14.92 -22.04 9.62
CA LEU A 484 13.60 -21.52 9.95
C LEU A 484 12.85 -21.19 8.65
N THR A 485 11.56 -21.50 8.58
CA THR A 485 10.69 -21.13 7.47
C THR A 485 9.42 -20.48 7.99
N VAL A 486 9.10 -19.29 7.48
CA VAL A 486 7.84 -18.58 7.75
C VAL A 486 6.82 -19.00 6.68
N ASN A 487 5.78 -19.73 7.08
CA ASN A 487 4.73 -20.21 6.18
C ASN A 487 3.68 -19.11 6.02
N CYS A 488 3.59 -18.51 4.84
CA CYS A 488 2.72 -17.37 4.56
C CYS A 488 2.26 -17.33 3.10
N ASP A 489 1.32 -16.44 2.78
CA ASP A 489 0.77 -16.25 1.43
C ASP A 489 1.58 -15.25 0.57
N LEU A 490 2.91 -15.27 0.72
CA LEU A 490 3.82 -14.37 0.01
C LEU A 490 3.69 -14.48 -1.52
N THR A 491 3.87 -13.36 -2.22
CA THR A 491 3.98 -13.34 -3.69
C THR A 491 5.43 -13.18 -4.16
N GLY A 492 6.36 -12.94 -3.24
CA GLY A 492 7.80 -12.86 -3.49
C GLY A 492 8.61 -12.61 -2.21
N GLY A 493 9.94 -12.63 -2.31
CA GLY A 493 10.85 -12.47 -1.17
C GLY A 493 11.41 -13.79 -0.63
N ASN A 494 12.23 -13.73 0.43
CA ASN A 494 12.81 -14.90 1.08
C ASN A 494 12.16 -15.12 2.45
N ASN A 495 11.50 -16.25 2.63
CA ASN A 495 10.81 -16.64 3.85
C ASN A 495 11.61 -17.63 4.72
N THR A 496 12.91 -17.75 4.49
CA THR A 496 13.79 -18.63 5.26
C THR A 496 14.95 -17.88 5.92
N ALA A 497 15.37 -18.36 7.08
CA ALA A 497 16.57 -17.89 7.78
C ALA A 497 17.37 -19.09 8.33
N LEU A 498 18.70 -18.96 8.35
CA LEU A 498 19.57 -19.95 8.98
C LEU A 498 19.78 -19.59 10.45
N LEU A 499 19.62 -20.59 11.31
CA LEU A 499 19.84 -20.51 12.74
C LEU A 499 21.04 -21.38 13.09
N SER A 500 21.88 -20.88 13.99
CA SER A 500 23.00 -21.62 14.55
C SER A 500 22.99 -21.56 16.08
N GLY A 501 23.43 -22.66 16.69
CA GLY A 501 23.54 -22.79 18.13
C GLY A 501 24.25 -24.09 18.44
N ALA A 502 25.00 -24.11 19.53
CA ALA A 502 25.69 -25.29 20.01
C ALA A 502 25.33 -25.56 21.47
N GLY A 503 24.98 -26.81 21.78
CA GLY A 503 24.97 -27.28 23.16
C GLY A 503 26.40 -27.50 23.64
N LYS A 504 26.75 -26.98 24.82
CA LYS A 504 27.97 -27.37 25.53
C LYS A 504 27.59 -28.12 26.81
N GLN A 505 28.37 -29.15 27.16
CA GLN A 505 28.18 -29.84 28.43
C GLN A 505 28.36 -28.85 29.57
N VAL A 506 27.45 -28.88 30.54
CA VAL A 506 27.65 -28.17 31.82
C VAL A 506 28.86 -28.84 32.48
N GLN A 507 29.98 -28.11 32.59
CA GLN A 507 31.10 -28.61 33.39
C GLN A 507 30.66 -28.64 34.87
N GLN A 508 30.48 -29.85 35.42
CA GLN A 508 30.22 -29.99 36.84
C GLN A 508 31.42 -29.45 37.63
N LYS A 509 31.13 -28.65 38.65
CA LYS A 509 32.14 -28.14 39.58
C LYS A 509 32.66 -29.29 40.44
N THR A 510 33.93 -29.66 40.27
CA THR A 510 34.64 -30.62 41.10
C THR A 510 35.60 -29.88 42.03
N ARG A 511 35.69 -30.35 43.28
CA ARG A 511 36.65 -29.89 44.29
C ARG A 511 37.39 -31.14 44.77
N ILE A 512 38.60 -31.38 44.26
CA ILE A 512 39.32 -32.64 44.48
C ILE A 512 40.49 -32.36 45.42
N ILE A 513 40.46 -32.92 46.63
CA ILE A 513 41.51 -32.75 47.64
C ILE A 513 42.60 -33.81 47.49
N SER A 514 43.86 -33.40 47.58
CA SER A 514 45.01 -34.29 47.70
C SER A 514 46.01 -33.72 48.70
N LEU A 515 46.63 -34.58 49.51
CA LEU A 515 47.62 -34.19 50.51
C LEU A 515 49.00 -34.75 50.13
N SER A 516 50.06 -33.97 50.34
CA SER A 516 51.45 -34.43 50.21
C SER A 516 52.35 -33.83 51.29
N GLY A 517 53.55 -34.37 51.45
CA GLY A 517 54.53 -33.96 52.45
C GLY A 517 55.14 -35.16 53.16
N ASP A 518 56.41 -35.05 53.57
CA ASP A 518 57.03 -36.05 54.44
C ASP A 518 56.88 -35.62 55.89
N LEU A 519 55.86 -36.15 56.56
CA LEU A 519 55.55 -35.85 57.95
C LEU A 519 56.18 -36.85 58.91
N SER A 520 57.37 -37.36 58.57
CA SER A 520 58.20 -38.22 59.41
C SER A 520 59.29 -37.41 60.10
N PHE A 521 59.07 -37.02 61.34
CA PHE A 521 59.95 -36.12 62.09
C PHE A 521 61.22 -36.79 62.63
N GLY A 522 61.37 -38.11 62.49
CA GLY A 522 62.53 -38.87 62.99
C GLY A 522 62.65 -38.82 64.51
N ASP A 523 63.89 -38.93 65.01
CA ASP A 523 64.22 -38.79 66.43
C ASP A 523 64.32 -37.29 66.80
N VAL A 524 63.47 -36.82 67.71
CA VAL A 524 63.47 -35.44 68.24
C VAL A 524 63.67 -35.49 69.75
N ALA A 525 64.62 -34.72 70.27
CA ALA A 525 64.92 -34.71 71.70
C ALA A 525 63.76 -34.11 72.52
N ILE A 526 63.54 -34.62 73.72
CA ILE A 526 62.55 -34.04 74.65
C ILE A 526 62.93 -32.58 74.94
N GLY A 527 62.02 -31.66 74.66
CA GLY A 527 62.23 -30.21 74.78
C GLY A 527 62.50 -29.49 73.45
N ASP A 528 62.86 -30.22 72.41
CA ASP A 528 63.05 -29.67 71.06
C ASP A 528 61.74 -29.67 70.26
N THR A 529 61.72 -28.87 69.18
CA THR A 529 60.62 -28.85 68.21
C THR A 529 61.19 -28.93 66.81
N HIS A 530 60.64 -29.81 65.97
CA HIS A 530 60.95 -29.90 64.55
C HIS A 530 59.73 -29.57 63.71
N HIS A 531 59.96 -29.10 62.49
CA HIS A 531 58.95 -28.62 61.56
C HIS A 531 59.03 -29.40 60.23
N SER A 532 57.89 -29.68 59.62
CA SER A 532 57.76 -30.21 58.27
C SER A 532 56.51 -29.65 57.60
N THR A 533 56.45 -29.70 56.27
CA THR A 533 55.37 -29.07 55.50
C THR A 533 54.36 -30.11 55.03
N LEU A 534 53.08 -29.86 55.32
CA LEU A 534 51.94 -30.52 54.68
C LEU A 534 51.43 -29.63 53.54
N THR A 535 51.42 -30.13 52.31
CA THR A 535 50.84 -29.41 51.16
C THR A 535 49.46 -29.98 50.83
N ILE A 536 48.47 -29.10 50.72
CA ILE A 536 47.07 -29.41 50.39
C ILE A 536 46.80 -28.90 48.98
N TYR A 537 46.42 -29.78 48.05
CA TYR A 537 46.12 -29.42 46.66
C TYR A 537 44.63 -29.41 46.39
N ASN A 538 44.19 -28.47 45.55
CA ASN A 538 42.90 -28.52 44.86
C ASN A 538 43.11 -28.87 43.38
N THR A 539 42.94 -30.14 43.01
CA THR A 539 43.05 -30.59 41.61
C THR A 539 41.71 -30.56 40.86
N GLY A 540 40.66 -30.01 41.49
CA GLY A 540 39.36 -29.76 40.88
C GLY A 540 39.32 -28.49 40.02
N ASN A 541 38.14 -28.18 39.48
CA ASN A 541 37.88 -26.99 38.65
C ASN A 541 37.06 -25.89 39.37
N SER A 542 36.79 -26.05 40.67
CA SER A 542 36.13 -25.07 41.52
C SER A 542 36.92 -24.87 42.81
N ASP A 543 36.79 -23.70 43.44
CA ASP A 543 37.46 -23.39 44.71
C ASP A 543 37.14 -24.44 45.80
N LEU A 544 38.18 -24.90 46.50
CA LEU A 544 38.11 -25.84 47.63
C LEU A 544 38.20 -25.05 48.93
N THR A 545 37.26 -25.25 49.84
CA THR A 545 37.24 -24.58 51.14
C THR A 545 37.64 -25.55 52.25
N ILE A 546 38.66 -25.19 53.04
CA ILE A 546 39.13 -25.96 54.19
C ILE A 546 38.37 -25.51 55.46
N ASN A 547 37.66 -26.45 56.06
CA ASN A 547 36.77 -26.24 57.21
C ASN A 547 37.41 -26.59 58.56
N GLY A 548 38.56 -27.29 58.55
CA GLY A 548 39.28 -27.62 59.78
C GLY A 548 40.27 -28.76 59.63
N PHE A 549 40.89 -29.13 60.75
CA PHE A 549 41.87 -30.21 60.85
C PHE A 549 41.60 -31.06 62.09
N ASP A 550 41.85 -32.37 61.98
CA ASP A 550 42.06 -33.26 63.11
C ASP A 550 43.54 -33.66 63.14
N ILE A 551 44.24 -33.33 64.24
CA ILE A 551 45.70 -33.49 64.38
C ILE A 551 45.98 -34.21 65.69
N PRO A 552 46.76 -35.31 65.69
CA PRO A 552 47.13 -36.01 66.92
C PRO A 552 47.93 -35.11 67.87
N GLY A 553 47.66 -35.16 69.17
CA GLY A 553 48.00 -34.09 70.12
C GLY A 553 49.48 -33.71 70.28
N SER A 554 50.43 -34.56 69.91
CA SER A 554 51.87 -34.23 69.94
C SER A 554 52.35 -33.45 68.71
N PHE A 555 51.49 -33.32 67.70
CA PHE A 555 51.71 -32.52 66.51
C PHE A 555 50.83 -31.27 66.58
N LYS A 556 51.29 -30.18 65.98
CA LYS A 556 50.52 -28.93 65.86
C LYS A 556 50.65 -28.42 64.43
N LYS A 557 49.63 -27.70 63.96
CA LYS A 557 49.70 -26.98 62.69
C LYS A 557 49.97 -25.48 62.89
N GLY A 558 50.52 -24.85 61.87
CA GLY A 558 50.60 -23.40 61.72
C GLY A 558 49.30 -22.77 61.21
N SER A 559 49.44 -21.53 60.74
CA SER A 559 48.41 -20.80 60.01
C SER A 559 48.23 -21.37 58.59
N TYR A 560 47.03 -21.22 58.04
CA TYR A 560 46.67 -21.67 56.69
C TYR A 560 45.58 -20.77 56.13
N THR A 561 45.43 -20.72 54.81
CA THR A 561 44.29 -20.10 54.13
C THR A 561 43.14 -21.08 53.95
N SER A 562 41.90 -20.62 54.15
CA SER A 562 40.73 -21.49 54.06
C SER A 562 40.24 -21.74 52.64
N LEU A 563 40.82 -21.10 51.61
CA LEU A 563 40.35 -21.17 50.22
C LEU A 563 41.51 -21.51 49.29
N ILE A 564 41.39 -22.61 48.56
CA ILE A 564 42.38 -23.06 47.57
C ILE A 564 41.72 -23.05 46.20
N THR A 565 42.15 -22.13 45.33
CA THR A 565 41.63 -22.02 43.96
C THR A 565 42.01 -23.24 43.09
N PRO A 566 41.31 -23.50 41.97
CA PRO A 566 41.61 -24.61 41.08
C PRO A 566 43.07 -24.68 40.64
N GLY A 567 43.70 -25.84 40.81
CA GLY A 567 45.10 -26.08 40.46
C GLY A 567 46.13 -25.51 41.45
N ALA A 568 45.68 -24.77 42.47
CA ALA A 568 46.55 -24.22 43.50
C ALA A 568 46.79 -25.22 44.65
N SER A 569 47.74 -24.88 45.50
CA SER A 569 48.02 -25.58 46.75
C SER A 569 48.24 -24.62 47.90
N GLU A 570 48.02 -25.11 49.11
CA GLU A 570 48.31 -24.42 50.37
C GLU A 570 49.31 -25.25 51.17
N ASP A 571 50.38 -24.62 51.60
CA ASP A 571 51.37 -25.21 52.50
C ASP A 571 51.02 -24.90 53.96
N VAL A 572 50.98 -25.94 54.78
CA VAL A 572 50.71 -25.85 56.22
C VAL A 572 51.91 -26.40 56.97
N ASP A 573 52.55 -25.54 57.77
CA ASP A 573 53.62 -25.95 58.68
C ASP A 573 53.06 -26.90 59.75
N VAL A 574 53.67 -28.06 59.93
CA VAL A 574 53.36 -29.04 60.97
C VAL A 574 54.57 -29.16 61.87
N SER A 575 54.37 -28.97 63.17
CA SER A 575 55.44 -29.05 64.18
C SER A 575 55.24 -30.24 65.10
N PHE A 576 56.33 -30.89 65.49
CA PHE A 576 56.37 -32.00 66.45
C PHE A 576 57.27 -31.65 67.65
N SER A 577 56.71 -31.74 68.86
CA SER A 577 57.42 -31.47 70.13
C SER A 577 57.16 -32.61 71.13
N PRO A 578 58.03 -33.64 71.21
CA PRO A 578 57.79 -34.78 72.08
C PRO A 578 57.93 -34.42 73.57
N LEU A 579 56.93 -34.79 74.37
CA LEU A 579 56.93 -34.58 75.84
C LEU A 579 57.53 -35.76 76.63
N SER A 580 57.70 -36.91 75.97
CA SER A 580 58.23 -38.13 76.58
C SER A 580 58.91 -39.01 75.53
N GLN A 581 59.81 -39.87 75.99
CA GLN A 581 60.55 -40.82 75.15
C GLN A 581 59.65 -41.97 74.71
N GLN A 582 59.03 -41.85 73.54
CA GLN A 582 58.18 -42.86 72.91
C GLN A 582 58.00 -42.58 71.41
N ASN A 583 57.42 -43.53 70.69
CA ASN A 583 57.00 -43.34 69.30
C ASN A 583 55.62 -42.67 69.26
N TYR A 584 55.47 -41.66 68.42
CA TYR A 584 54.22 -40.99 68.13
C TYR A 584 53.86 -41.30 66.67
N THR A 585 52.68 -41.86 66.47
CA THR A 585 52.12 -42.11 65.15
C THR A 585 50.67 -41.66 65.13
N GLY A 586 50.19 -41.25 63.96
CA GLY A 586 48.81 -40.89 63.77
C GLY A 586 48.52 -40.51 62.32
N VAL A 587 47.32 -39.99 62.11
CA VAL A 587 46.85 -39.50 60.81
C VAL A 587 46.38 -38.08 61.01
N ILE A 588 46.84 -37.15 60.16
CA ILE A 588 46.26 -35.82 60.04
C ILE A 588 45.09 -35.92 59.07
N LYS A 589 43.91 -35.46 59.50
CA LYS A 589 42.72 -35.38 58.65
C LYS A 589 42.38 -33.92 58.36
N VAL A 590 42.16 -33.60 57.10
CA VAL A 590 41.74 -32.27 56.64
C VAL A 590 40.24 -32.31 56.33
N TYR A 591 39.46 -31.43 56.95
CA TYR A 591 38.04 -31.29 56.65
C TYR A 591 37.83 -30.18 55.62
N SER A 592 37.04 -30.45 54.58
CA SER A 592 36.78 -29.51 53.49
C SER A 592 35.42 -29.76 52.84
N ASP A 593 35.05 -28.93 51.87
CA ASP A 593 33.88 -29.12 51.00
C ASP A 593 34.19 -29.93 49.72
N ALA A 594 35.30 -30.68 49.73
CA ALA A 594 35.73 -31.51 48.62
C ALA A 594 34.63 -32.50 48.18
N THR A 595 34.48 -32.66 46.87
CA THR A 595 33.56 -33.63 46.26
C THR A 595 34.17 -35.02 46.16
N SER A 596 35.49 -35.13 46.18
CA SER A 596 36.26 -36.38 46.11
C SER A 596 37.73 -36.14 46.50
N GLY A 597 38.54 -37.21 46.60
CA GLY A 597 39.98 -37.13 46.89
C GLY A 597 40.38 -37.79 48.21
N SER A 598 41.66 -37.66 48.58
CA SER A 598 42.19 -38.16 49.86
C SER A 598 42.45 -36.99 50.80
N ASN A 599 41.83 -37.02 51.97
CA ASN A 599 41.92 -35.97 52.98
C ASN A 599 42.64 -36.42 54.26
N GLU A 600 43.37 -37.52 54.18
CA GLU A 600 44.15 -38.09 55.29
C GLU A 600 45.60 -38.32 54.86
N ILE A 601 46.54 -38.02 55.77
CA ILE A 601 47.97 -38.29 55.58
C ILE A 601 48.60 -38.73 56.91
N SER A 602 49.46 -39.74 56.86
CA SER A 602 50.15 -40.26 58.05
C SER A 602 51.18 -39.27 58.59
N VAL A 603 51.33 -39.23 59.91
CA VAL A 603 52.33 -38.42 60.61
C VAL A 603 53.03 -39.26 61.66
N SER A 604 54.35 -39.11 61.81
CA SER A 604 55.13 -39.88 62.78
C SER A 604 56.36 -39.15 63.31
N GLY A 605 56.81 -39.53 64.51
CA GLY A 605 58.05 -39.03 65.12
C GLY A 605 58.38 -39.81 66.39
N ARG A 606 59.61 -39.72 66.88
CA ARG A 606 60.07 -40.42 68.08
C ARG A 606 60.73 -39.44 69.04
N GLY A 607 60.22 -39.39 70.27
CA GLY A 607 60.88 -38.66 71.35
C GLY A 607 62.12 -39.43 71.83
N VAL A 608 63.29 -38.79 71.89
CA VAL A 608 64.52 -39.37 72.45
C VAL A 608 65.01 -38.54 73.65
N ALA A 609 65.74 -39.18 74.58
CA ALA A 609 66.40 -38.46 75.66
C ALA A 609 67.44 -37.49 75.07
N GLY A 610 67.35 -36.20 75.44
CA GLY A 610 68.32 -35.20 75.00
C GLY A 610 69.73 -35.56 75.47
N SER A 611 70.72 -35.45 74.58
CA SER A 611 72.13 -35.65 74.92
C SER A 611 72.64 -34.47 75.73
N GLY A 612 72.49 -34.53 77.06
CA GLY A 612 73.15 -33.59 77.96
C GLY A 612 74.68 -33.77 77.89
N GLY A 613 75.38 -32.71 77.50
CA GLY A 613 76.83 -32.63 77.61
C GLY A 613 77.28 -32.83 79.06
N THR A 614 78.37 -33.57 79.26
CA THR A 614 78.96 -33.81 80.57
C THR A 614 79.59 -32.53 81.11
N VAL A 615 79.11 -32.03 82.25
CA VAL A 615 79.75 -30.92 82.98
C VAL A 615 81.12 -31.37 83.48
N ILE A 616 82.19 -30.69 83.06
CA ILE A 616 83.57 -30.97 83.50
C ILE A 616 83.95 -29.99 84.60
N VAL A 617 84.45 -30.49 85.73
CA VAL A 617 84.78 -29.71 86.94
C VAL A 617 86.25 -29.90 87.34
N SER A 618 86.91 -28.82 87.74
CA SER A 618 88.30 -28.82 88.21
C SER A 618 88.44 -28.00 89.50
N PRO A 619 88.84 -28.60 90.64
CA PRO A 619 89.07 -30.03 90.84
C PRO A 619 87.78 -30.85 90.65
N PRO A 620 87.88 -32.16 90.38
CA PRO A 620 86.70 -33.02 90.23
C PRO A 620 85.75 -32.92 91.43
N ILE A 621 84.44 -33.05 91.20
CA ILE A 621 83.44 -33.02 92.28
C ILE A 621 83.84 -33.97 93.42
N GLY A 622 83.74 -33.47 94.66
CA GLY A 622 84.12 -34.19 95.88
C GLY A 622 85.62 -34.13 96.21
N SER A 623 86.47 -33.62 95.31
CA SER A 623 87.92 -33.51 95.51
C SER A 623 88.34 -32.08 95.83
N TYR A 624 89.21 -31.91 96.81
CA TYR A 624 89.86 -30.62 97.07
C TYR A 624 90.97 -30.34 96.06
N GLY A 625 91.29 -29.06 95.85
CA GLY A 625 92.46 -28.68 95.05
C GLY A 625 93.78 -29.02 95.74
N ASN A 626 94.90 -28.65 95.12
CA ASN A 626 96.20 -28.75 95.79
C ASN A 626 96.35 -27.63 96.82
N CYS A 627 96.70 -28.00 98.06
CA CYS A 627 97.02 -27.03 99.11
C CYS A 627 98.29 -26.27 98.73
N GLN A 628 98.12 -25.03 98.30
CA GLN A 628 99.21 -24.11 98.00
C GLN A 628 99.00 -22.85 98.82
N ASP A 629 100.09 -22.32 99.38
CA ASP A 629 100.08 -20.98 99.96
C ASP A 629 99.98 -20.00 98.80
N PHE A 630 98.78 -19.48 98.57
CA PHE A 630 98.55 -18.50 97.51
C PHE A 630 99.15 -17.13 97.85
N GLY A 631 99.76 -16.97 99.03
CA GLY A 631 100.32 -15.69 99.46
C GLY A 631 99.25 -14.62 99.61
N ASN A 632 99.67 -13.48 100.16
CA ASN A 632 98.80 -12.35 100.46
C ASN A 632 98.17 -11.76 99.18
N TYR A 633 96.90 -12.08 98.92
CA TYR A 633 96.08 -11.41 97.90
C TYR A 633 94.93 -10.67 98.58
N SER A 634 95.02 -9.35 98.67
CA SER A 634 93.91 -8.47 99.06
C SER A 634 93.64 -7.45 97.95
N CYS A 635 92.36 -7.24 97.64
CA CYS A 635 91.90 -6.15 96.77
C CYS A 635 91.45 -4.92 97.61
N ASP A 636 91.56 -5.00 98.95
CA ASP A 636 91.26 -3.93 99.91
C ASP A 636 92.50 -3.65 100.80
N ALA A 637 93.01 -2.42 100.76
CA ALA A 637 94.20 -2.00 101.49
C ALA A 637 94.00 -1.91 103.03
N SER A 638 92.77 -2.07 103.53
CA SER A 638 92.43 -2.00 104.96
C SER A 638 92.49 -3.34 105.71
N VAL A 639 92.80 -4.44 105.01
CA VAL A 639 92.77 -5.81 105.54
C VAL A 639 94.21 -6.28 105.85
N SER A 640 94.49 -6.65 107.10
CA SER A 640 95.80 -7.17 107.52
C SER A 640 95.87 -8.69 107.33
N TYR A 641 97.06 -9.22 107.01
CA TYR A 641 97.21 -10.57 106.44
C TYR A 641 97.46 -11.66 107.47
N GLY A 642 96.77 -12.79 107.30
CA GLY A 642 96.87 -13.95 108.18
C GLY A 642 97.56 -15.07 107.42
N THR A 643 98.55 -15.72 108.03
CA THR A 643 99.17 -16.92 107.47
C THR A 643 98.29 -18.13 107.77
N GLY A 644 97.52 -18.58 106.78
CA GLY A 644 96.65 -19.74 106.90
C GLY A 644 96.28 -20.29 105.52
N ILE A 645 96.54 -21.58 105.28
CA ILE A 645 96.26 -22.23 104.01
C ILE A 645 94.88 -22.90 104.11
N ILE A 646 93.90 -22.43 103.34
CA ILE A 646 92.58 -23.06 103.18
C ILE A 646 92.44 -23.71 101.81
N ASN A 647 91.48 -24.61 101.67
CA ASN A 647 91.20 -25.30 100.43
C ASN A 647 89.69 -25.39 100.18
N ALA A 648 89.30 -25.51 98.91
CA ALA A 648 87.93 -25.60 98.47
C ALA A 648 87.71 -26.81 97.56
N LYS A 649 86.51 -27.38 97.62
CA LYS A 649 86.02 -28.38 96.66
C LYS A 649 84.63 -28.02 96.18
N ILE A 650 84.31 -28.45 94.96
CA ILE A 650 82.95 -28.48 94.45
C ILE A 650 82.27 -29.74 95.00
N VAL A 651 81.13 -29.59 95.67
CA VAL A 651 80.33 -30.70 96.22
C VAL A 651 79.29 -31.17 95.21
N SER A 652 78.62 -30.25 94.52
CA SER A 652 77.65 -30.57 93.46
C SER A 652 77.40 -29.38 92.54
N VAL A 653 77.00 -29.67 91.29
CA VAL A 653 76.53 -28.69 90.30
C VAL A 653 75.20 -29.18 89.75
N ASN A 654 74.18 -28.34 89.74
CA ASN A 654 72.88 -28.64 89.14
C ASN A 654 72.54 -27.57 88.10
N THR A 655 72.59 -27.95 86.82
CA THR A 655 72.36 -27.05 85.68
C THR A 655 70.90 -26.70 85.47
N SER A 656 69.97 -27.54 85.95
CA SER A 656 68.53 -27.25 85.86
C SER A 656 68.10 -26.20 86.89
N THR A 657 68.63 -26.26 88.11
CA THR A 657 68.32 -25.29 89.18
C THR A 657 69.31 -24.13 89.26
N HIS A 658 70.35 -24.13 88.42
CA HIS A 658 71.42 -23.13 88.41
C HIS A 658 72.19 -23.00 89.73
N THR A 659 72.33 -24.10 90.50
CA THR A 659 72.95 -24.09 91.84
C THR A 659 74.28 -24.85 91.91
N ILE A 660 75.26 -24.29 92.62
CA ILE A 660 76.58 -24.87 92.88
C ILE A 660 76.81 -24.93 94.40
N VAL A 661 77.29 -26.07 94.91
CA VAL A 661 77.65 -26.24 96.32
C VAL A 661 79.17 -26.35 96.44
N VAL A 662 79.77 -25.55 97.32
CA VAL A 662 81.21 -25.55 97.61
C VAL A 662 81.46 -25.82 99.08
N GLU A 663 82.54 -26.54 99.39
CA GLU A 663 82.99 -26.79 100.75
C GLU A 663 84.41 -26.28 100.95
N ILE A 664 84.64 -25.60 102.07
CA ILE A 664 85.97 -25.15 102.50
C ILE A 664 86.46 -25.92 103.73
N LYS A 665 87.78 -26.01 103.89
CA LYS A 665 88.46 -26.45 105.12
C LYS A 665 89.87 -25.86 105.21
N LYS A 666 90.51 -25.97 106.38
CA LYS A 666 91.96 -25.77 106.48
C LYS A 666 92.72 -26.90 105.78
N CYS A 667 93.86 -26.57 105.18
CA CYS A 667 94.70 -27.54 104.48
C CYS A 667 95.30 -28.62 105.39
N ASP A 668 95.60 -28.27 106.64
CA ASP A 668 96.07 -29.22 107.66
C ASP A 668 94.94 -30.09 108.24
N GLY A 669 93.68 -29.86 107.84
CA GLY A 669 92.50 -30.56 108.34
C GLY A 669 92.10 -30.22 109.78
N SER A 670 92.78 -29.26 110.42
CA SER A 670 92.43 -28.77 111.74
C SER A 670 91.15 -27.93 111.69
N ALA A 671 90.53 -27.74 112.86
CA ALA A 671 89.37 -26.85 112.97
C ALA A 671 89.78 -25.38 112.79
N PHE A 672 88.87 -24.55 112.27
CA PHE A 672 89.05 -23.10 112.25
C PHE A 672 89.11 -22.55 113.68
N ASN A 673 90.15 -21.79 114.01
CA ASN A 673 90.35 -21.28 115.37
C ASN A 673 89.39 -20.14 115.71
N TYR A 674 88.93 -19.42 114.68
CA TYR A 674 87.99 -18.32 114.76
C TYR A 674 86.79 -18.60 113.86
N GLY A 675 85.66 -17.94 114.10
CA GLY A 675 84.55 -17.92 113.14
C GLY A 675 84.88 -17.02 111.94
N GLY A 676 84.04 -17.03 110.92
CA GLY A 676 84.23 -16.19 109.75
C GLY A 676 83.14 -16.36 108.70
N HIS A 677 83.34 -15.70 107.56
CA HIS A 677 82.45 -15.75 106.41
C HIS A 677 83.17 -16.33 105.21
N LEU A 678 82.58 -17.33 104.54
CA LEU A 678 82.96 -17.78 103.21
C LEU A 678 82.31 -16.88 102.16
N ASN A 679 83.09 -16.54 101.13
CA ASN A 679 82.69 -15.83 99.94
C ASN A 679 83.18 -16.56 98.69
N VAL A 680 82.41 -16.47 97.62
CA VAL A 680 82.80 -16.95 96.29
C VAL A 680 82.55 -15.82 95.29
N VAL A 681 83.56 -15.51 94.49
CA VAL A 681 83.51 -14.47 93.45
C VAL A 681 83.96 -15.03 92.11
N SER A 682 83.50 -14.45 91.01
CA SER A 682 83.91 -14.83 89.65
C SER A 682 85.29 -14.29 89.28
N ASP A 683 85.71 -13.24 89.98
CA ASP A 683 87.01 -12.59 89.86
C ASP A 683 87.35 -11.94 91.21
N LEU A 684 88.60 -12.10 91.66
CA LEU A 684 89.04 -11.71 92.99
C LEU A 684 88.96 -10.20 93.24
N CYS A 685 89.14 -9.36 92.22
CA CYS A 685 89.20 -7.89 92.40
C CYS A 685 88.10 -7.09 91.67
N SER A 686 87.26 -7.71 90.84
CA SER A 686 86.19 -7.01 90.12
C SER A 686 84.88 -7.82 89.94
N GLY A 687 84.83 -9.01 90.52
CA GLY A 687 83.76 -9.98 90.30
C GLY A 687 82.45 -9.71 91.06
N VAL A 688 81.38 -10.32 90.57
CA VAL A 688 80.08 -10.35 91.25
C VAL A 688 80.19 -11.27 92.47
N SER A 689 79.84 -10.76 93.66
CA SER A 689 79.77 -11.58 94.87
C SER A 689 78.53 -12.45 94.83
N PHE A 690 78.73 -13.77 94.91
CA PHE A 690 77.62 -14.69 94.74
C PHE A 690 76.79 -14.86 96.03
N VAL A 691 77.39 -15.15 97.20
CA VAL A 691 76.69 -15.29 98.51
C VAL A 691 77.70 -15.19 99.69
N PHE A 692 77.25 -14.76 100.89
CA PHE A 692 77.97 -14.83 102.17
C PHE A 692 77.45 -15.99 103.06
N GLY A 693 78.34 -16.74 103.70
CA GLY A 693 77.99 -17.86 104.57
C GLY A 693 78.86 -17.89 105.81
N ALA A 694 78.25 -17.78 106.98
CA ALA A 694 78.96 -17.71 108.26
C ALA A 694 79.26 -19.10 108.83
N PHE A 695 80.46 -19.30 109.36
CA PHE A 695 80.85 -20.49 110.12
C PHE A 695 81.41 -20.10 111.49
N SER A 696 81.23 -20.96 112.48
CA SER A 696 81.68 -20.72 113.86
C SER A 696 83.09 -21.28 114.10
N ALA A 697 83.81 -20.72 115.08
CA ALA A 697 85.06 -21.29 115.58
C ALA A 697 84.85 -22.76 116.00
N GLY A 698 85.83 -23.63 115.74
CA GLY A 698 85.76 -25.07 115.98
C GLY A 698 85.27 -25.90 114.78
N SER A 699 84.78 -25.28 113.71
CA SER A 699 84.33 -25.98 112.50
C SER A 699 85.51 -26.61 111.74
N LYS A 700 85.42 -27.89 111.34
CA LYS A 700 86.46 -28.56 110.51
C LYS A 700 86.31 -28.29 109.01
N SER A 701 85.08 -28.10 108.57
CA SER A 701 84.73 -27.68 107.21
C SER A 701 83.43 -26.88 107.23
N PHE A 702 83.15 -26.17 106.15
CA PHE A 702 81.90 -25.42 105.97
C PHE A 702 81.45 -25.47 104.51
N GLN A 703 80.15 -25.69 104.29
CA GLN A 703 79.54 -25.72 102.96
C GLN A 703 78.66 -24.50 102.70
N MET A 704 78.70 -24.02 101.47
CA MET A 704 77.84 -22.96 100.96
C MET A 704 77.25 -23.38 99.62
N THR A 705 75.99 -23.01 99.40
CA THR A 705 75.34 -23.07 98.09
C THR A 705 75.23 -21.66 97.52
N PHE A 706 75.57 -21.49 96.25
CA PHE A 706 75.32 -20.25 95.49
C PHE A 706 74.73 -20.57 94.12
N SER A 707 74.12 -19.57 93.47
CA SER A 707 73.50 -19.75 92.14
C SER A 707 74.24 -18.93 91.08
N ASP A 708 74.37 -19.49 89.88
CA ASP A 708 74.89 -18.80 88.69
C ASP A 708 73.88 -18.96 87.55
N THR A 709 73.16 -17.89 87.23
CA THR A 709 72.12 -17.89 86.17
C THR A 709 72.68 -17.99 84.75
N TYR A 710 74.00 -17.97 84.57
CA TYR A 710 74.66 -18.01 83.25
C TYR A 710 75.65 -19.18 83.16
N MET A 711 75.14 -20.40 83.28
CA MET A 711 75.88 -21.67 83.19
C MET A 711 76.23 -22.08 81.75
N SER A 712 77.13 -21.32 81.10
CA SER A 712 77.65 -21.63 79.77
C SER A 712 79.17 -21.44 79.66
N GLY A 713 79.82 -22.28 78.86
CA GLY A 713 81.27 -22.28 78.67
C GLY A 713 82.04 -22.66 79.94
N THR A 714 83.33 -22.32 80.02
CA THR A 714 84.15 -22.53 81.22
C THR A 714 84.04 -21.33 82.16
N LYS A 715 83.46 -21.53 83.35
CA LYS A 715 83.43 -20.56 84.45
C LYS A 715 84.50 -20.87 85.48
N THR A 716 85.03 -19.84 86.11
CA THR A 716 86.03 -19.94 87.19
C THR A 716 85.55 -19.15 88.39
N TYR A 717 85.69 -19.71 89.59
CA TYR A 717 85.29 -19.11 90.85
C TYR A 717 86.44 -19.14 91.85
N TYR A 718 86.48 -18.15 92.72
CA TYR A 718 87.53 -17.94 93.71
C TYR A 718 86.93 -17.94 95.12
N PRO A 719 86.98 -19.07 95.84
CA PRO A 719 86.51 -19.13 97.22
C PRO A 719 87.53 -18.50 98.18
N PHE A 720 87.07 -17.69 99.11
CA PHE A 720 87.90 -17.15 100.20
C PHE A 720 87.09 -16.98 101.48
N ILE A 721 87.74 -16.99 102.63
CA ILE A 721 87.12 -16.65 103.91
C ILE A 721 87.63 -15.31 104.43
N VAL A 722 86.79 -14.66 105.21
CA VAL A 722 87.12 -13.47 106.00
C VAL A 722 86.89 -13.80 107.48
N GLN A 723 87.89 -13.57 108.33
CA GLN A 723 87.83 -13.81 109.76
C GLN A 723 88.26 -12.57 110.53
N GLU A 724 87.56 -12.25 111.61
CA GLU A 724 87.99 -11.21 112.54
C GLU A 724 88.76 -11.84 113.70
N VAL A 725 90.01 -11.42 113.88
CA VAL A 725 90.89 -11.91 114.94
C VAL A 725 91.50 -10.72 115.65
N ASN A 726 91.24 -10.58 116.95
CA ASN A 726 91.79 -9.51 117.80
C ASN A 726 91.59 -8.10 117.21
N SER A 727 90.42 -7.82 116.63
CA SER A 727 90.05 -6.56 115.97
C SER A 727 90.72 -6.29 114.61
N PHE A 728 91.43 -7.27 114.04
CA PHE A 728 91.91 -7.22 112.66
C PHE A 728 91.12 -8.18 111.78
N THR A 729 90.79 -7.72 110.57
CA THR A 729 90.16 -8.54 109.54
C THR A 729 91.24 -9.24 108.74
N TYR A 730 91.11 -10.55 108.60
CA TYR A 730 92.02 -11.43 107.86
C TYR A 730 91.28 -12.14 106.75
N GLN A 731 91.84 -12.12 105.53
CA GLN A 731 91.29 -12.82 104.38
C GLN A 731 92.21 -13.99 103.98
N TYR A 732 91.62 -15.17 103.77
CA TYR A 732 92.34 -16.36 103.33
C TYR A 732 91.68 -16.93 102.06
N ALA A 733 92.42 -17.05 100.97
CA ALA A 733 91.91 -17.58 99.71
C ALA A 733 92.20 -19.07 99.54
N ALA A 734 91.30 -19.78 98.87
CA ALA A 734 91.48 -21.15 98.42
C ALA A 734 91.90 -21.18 96.93
N PRO A 735 92.41 -22.32 96.41
CA PRO A 735 92.58 -22.48 94.97
C PRO A 735 91.28 -22.20 94.21
N LYS A 736 91.41 -21.60 93.02
CA LYS A 736 90.27 -21.42 92.11
C LYS A 736 89.64 -22.75 91.74
N ILE A 737 88.33 -22.73 91.53
CA ILE A 737 87.56 -23.86 91.01
C ILE A 737 86.99 -23.48 89.63
N SER A 738 86.93 -24.42 88.70
CA SER A 738 86.41 -24.19 87.34
C SER A 738 85.34 -25.22 86.98
N ILE A 739 84.31 -24.76 86.26
CA ILE A 739 83.18 -25.58 85.79
C ILE A 739 82.98 -25.30 84.30
N THR A 740 83.05 -26.32 83.45
CA THR A 740 82.75 -26.26 82.01
C THR A 740 81.39 -26.92 81.79
N TYR A 741 80.42 -26.12 81.38
CA TYR A 741 79.01 -26.51 81.18
C TYR A 741 78.73 -27.10 79.81
#